data_AF-A0A932S2H0-F1
#
_entry.id   AF-A0A932S2H0-F1
#
_cell.length_a   1.000
_cell.length_b   1.000
_cell.length_c   1.000
_cell.angle_alpha   90.00
_cell.angle_beta   90.00
_cell.angle_gamma   90.00
#
_symmetry.space_group_name_H-M   'P 1'
#
loop_
_entity.id
_entity.type
_entity.pdbx_description
1 polymer ?
#
loop_
_entity_poly.entity_id
_entity_poly.type
_entity_poly.pdbx_seq_one_letter_code
_entity_poly.pdbx_strand_id
1 'polypeptide(L)'
;MLPQLAPTASSKWSLNAIVEKTPTHPATETLREVHRQLNELRQHVLSPLSNTQQYQKLQATVAGVLGTQEVSRGVLQIDSIDIQPAQINREHVQHIIHVVTLFASHLRRRLSPLTEYKRLFRERFEDREVNLAFALHEEQGVPFPVKGNIKSPLLEGLYFGGMSASGDANEKLDQALQNLLVRRLFDLQGASGPIHITEQDLVEASVATSPSGAFTEGLFAHVEVLHGALAQDDSPMIELRGIAGSNGLELLTRFCHLCPELDAAVQNHQSVLDDQRDAQAIYAEIIHHPQDRLLNVLRRPRLGTYELVFAGTSDLPREQQIWIDDLSIKLVDGHFELRDRRSGRRVIPRLSSAHNYSSNQLGMYQFLATLQDDGSALLAFKWPQALENLPYLPRVELSRCILSRARWILQKADIASLNKASVELDIGSWRTTRKMPRFVTWDIADNRLPIDLDNIASVGLLLDEIIKLDTAILYECPALNAPLEAGLGAVRNQEWIVPLTIQKPIDDQRADELWPGSSTALTARQQLHAEGLILSSTDNYMYLRIYTGCGYADSVLREYIGPVMLEEQANGNIDHWFVVRYQDSFEHLRLRFCGHDQAALLVAMGKRSYNVHARTACYGGYLQMIMFPNYSATVGFLACVSANNCFVRIPGICSSF
;
A
#
# COMPACT_ATOMS: atom_id res chain seq x y z
N MET A 1 20.78 -7.88 21.55
CA MET A 1 20.61 -9.33 21.31
C MET A 1 21.66 -9.77 20.30
N LEU A 2 22.20 -10.98 20.40
CA LEU A 2 23.04 -11.54 19.33
C LEU A 2 22.17 -11.64 18.06
N PRO A 3 22.51 -10.95 16.95
CA PRO A 3 21.72 -11.02 15.71
C PRO A 3 21.55 -12.46 15.20
N GLN A 4 22.50 -13.34 15.52
CA GLN A 4 22.49 -14.77 15.18
C GLN A 4 21.38 -15.58 15.87
N LEU A 5 20.72 -15.02 16.89
CA LEU A 5 19.61 -15.65 17.62
C LEU A 5 18.25 -15.04 17.24
N ALA A 6 18.22 -14.01 16.38
CA ALA A 6 16.98 -13.41 15.96
C ALA A 6 16.20 -14.39 15.04
N PRO A 7 14.88 -14.53 15.22
CA PRO A 7 14.08 -15.33 14.30
C PRO A 7 14.16 -14.74 12.90
N THR A 8 14.25 -15.59 11.88
CA THR A 8 14.11 -15.20 10.47
C THR A 8 12.71 -15.55 9.98
N ALA A 9 12.24 -14.91 8.90
CA ALA A 9 10.94 -15.21 8.29
C ALA A 9 10.82 -16.68 7.82
N SER A 10 11.96 -17.30 7.49
CA SER A 10 12.07 -18.69 7.02
C SER A 10 12.39 -19.71 8.12
N SER A 11 12.73 -19.26 9.33
CA SER A 11 13.15 -20.16 10.41
C SER A 11 12.01 -21.08 10.85
N LYS A 12 12.12 -22.36 10.46
CA LYS A 12 11.42 -23.45 11.14
C LYS A 12 11.98 -23.48 12.58
N TRP A 13 11.24 -22.84 13.50
CA TRP A 13 11.34 -23.01 14.94
C TRP A 13 12.57 -22.37 15.61
N SER A 14 12.59 -21.02 15.61
CA SER A 14 13.63 -20.22 16.26
C SER A 14 13.95 -20.67 17.69
N LEU A 15 12.96 -21.03 18.51
CA LEU A 15 13.18 -21.46 19.88
C LEU A 15 13.98 -22.77 20.00
N ASN A 16 13.68 -23.78 19.18
CA ASN A 16 14.43 -25.04 19.17
C ASN A 16 15.89 -24.78 18.79
N ALA A 17 16.10 -24.02 17.71
CA ALA A 17 17.45 -23.67 17.26
C ALA A 17 18.22 -22.86 18.31
N ILE A 18 17.58 -21.93 19.02
CA ILE A 18 18.22 -21.17 20.10
C ILE A 18 18.62 -22.12 21.24
N VAL A 19 17.73 -23.01 21.67
CA VAL A 19 17.98 -23.97 22.77
C VAL A 19 19.08 -24.98 22.43
N GLU A 20 19.17 -25.41 21.16
CA GLU A 20 20.24 -26.29 20.65
C GLU A 20 21.59 -25.59 20.54
N LYS A 21 21.62 -24.32 20.08
CA LYS A 21 22.86 -23.56 19.85
C LYS A 21 23.43 -22.90 21.11
N THR A 22 22.61 -22.68 22.15
CA THR A 22 23.11 -22.14 23.41
C THR A 22 23.48 -23.27 24.37
N PRO A 23 24.58 -23.15 25.16
CA PRO A 23 24.88 -24.09 26.23
C PRO A 23 23.90 -23.92 27.41
N THR A 24 23.90 -24.90 28.33
CA THR A 24 23.16 -24.78 29.59
C THR A 24 23.79 -23.67 30.44
N HIS A 25 23.04 -22.62 30.74
CA HIS A 25 23.49 -21.47 31.52
C HIS A 25 22.31 -20.93 32.34
N PRO A 26 22.50 -20.38 33.55
CA PRO A 26 21.41 -19.80 34.33
C PRO A 26 20.57 -18.76 33.55
N ALA A 27 21.23 -17.99 32.67
CA ALA A 27 20.55 -17.02 31.81
C ALA A 27 19.64 -17.64 30.71
N THR A 28 19.76 -18.95 30.42
CA THR A 28 18.92 -19.66 29.44
C THR A 28 17.94 -20.64 30.08
N GLU A 29 17.93 -20.76 31.42
CA GLU A 29 17.11 -21.73 32.15
C GLU A 29 15.61 -21.53 31.90
N THR A 30 15.11 -20.29 32.04
CA THR A 30 13.69 -20.00 31.80
C THR A 30 13.29 -20.26 30.35
N LEU A 31 14.18 -19.99 29.39
CA LEU A 31 13.93 -20.27 27.97
C LEU A 31 13.78 -21.77 27.70
N ARG A 32 14.63 -22.59 28.34
CA ARG A 32 14.55 -24.05 28.27
C ARG A 32 13.29 -24.59 28.95
N GLU A 33 12.87 -23.99 30.07
CA GLU A 33 11.63 -24.38 30.73
C GLU A 33 10.41 -24.06 29.87
N VAL A 34 10.37 -22.88 29.24
CA VAL A 34 9.34 -22.52 28.24
C VAL A 34 9.33 -23.53 27.08
N HIS A 35 10.50 -23.88 26.56
CA HIS A 35 10.64 -24.89 25.50
C HIS A 35 10.11 -26.27 25.92
N ARG A 36 10.40 -26.71 27.14
CA ARG A 36 9.89 -27.96 27.73
C ARG A 36 8.37 -27.96 27.83
N GLN A 37 7.79 -26.90 28.41
CA GLN A 37 6.34 -26.76 28.57
C GLN A 37 5.59 -26.67 27.24
N LEU A 38 6.19 -26.05 26.21
CA LEU A 38 5.66 -26.06 24.85
C LEU A 38 5.62 -27.47 24.25
N ASN A 39 6.67 -28.28 24.49
CA ASN A 39 6.70 -29.67 24.02
C ASN A 39 5.67 -30.55 24.77
N GLU A 40 5.47 -30.33 26.08
CA GLU A 40 4.40 -31.00 26.84
C GLU A 40 3.02 -30.71 26.23
N LEU A 41 2.70 -29.43 25.97
CA LEU A 41 1.45 -29.03 25.32
C LEU A 41 1.26 -29.70 23.95
N ARG A 42 2.33 -29.86 23.16
CA ARG A 42 2.27 -30.54 21.86
C ARG A 42 2.02 -32.05 21.97
N GLN A 43 2.49 -32.69 23.04
CA GLN A 43 2.28 -34.13 23.25
C GLN A 43 0.87 -34.46 23.75
N HIS A 44 0.19 -33.51 24.39
CA HIS A 44 -1.12 -33.70 25.00
C HIS A 44 -2.30 -33.05 24.24
N VAL A 45 -2.13 -32.73 22.94
CA VAL A 45 -3.11 -31.99 22.12
C VAL A 45 -4.55 -32.55 22.21
N LEU A 46 -4.72 -33.85 22.40
CA LEU A 46 -6.03 -34.52 22.47
C LEU A 46 -6.66 -34.59 23.89
N SER A 47 -6.06 -33.96 24.91
CA SER A 47 -6.54 -33.99 26.31
C SER A 47 -6.94 -32.59 26.84
N PRO A 48 -8.20 -32.14 26.62
CA PRO A 48 -8.60 -30.74 26.83
C PRO A 48 -8.34 -30.17 28.22
N LEU A 49 -8.68 -30.92 29.28
CA LEU A 49 -8.51 -30.47 30.68
C LEU A 49 -7.04 -30.35 31.08
N SER A 50 -6.17 -31.24 30.56
CA SER A 50 -4.73 -31.18 30.79
C SER A 50 -4.10 -29.96 30.10
N ASN A 51 -4.59 -29.62 28.91
CA ASN A 51 -4.04 -28.52 28.11
C ASN A 51 -4.31 -27.14 28.74
N THR A 52 -5.47 -26.93 29.36
CA THR A 52 -5.75 -25.66 30.05
C THR A 52 -4.78 -25.42 31.21
N GLN A 53 -4.53 -26.44 32.03
CA GLN A 53 -3.60 -26.33 33.17
C GLN A 53 -2.16 -26.13 32.70
N GLN A 54 -1.72 -26.89 31.69
CA GLN A 54 -0.39 -26.75 31.11
C GLN A 54 -0.19 -25.37 30.46
N TYR A 55 -1.22 -24.84 29.79
CA TYR A 55 -1.17 -23.49 29.23
C TYR A 55 -1.08 -22.41 30.31
N GLN A 56 -1.85 -22.54 31.41
CA GLN A 56 -1.75 -21.61 32.54
C GLN A 56 -0.36 -21.63 33.17
N LYS A 57 0.26 -22.82 33.29
CA LYS A 57 1.65 -22.96 33.75
C LYS A 57 2.64 -22.26 32.80
N LEU A 58 2.46 -22.41 31.49
CA LEU A 58 3.24 -21.71 30.48
C LEU A 58 3.09 -20.21 30.57
N GLN A 59 1.86 -19.72 30.64
CA GLN A 59 1.57 -18.30 30.76
C GLN A 59 2.22 -17.71 32.02
N ALA A 60 2.13 -18.40 33.16
CA ALA A 60 2.77 -17.97 34.41
C ALA A 60 4.30 -17.91 34.30
N THR A 61 4.92 -18.91 33.63
CA THR A 61 6.37 -18.95 33.41
C THR A 61 6.84 -17.77 32.55
N VAL A 62 6.14 -17.47 31.46
CA VAL A 62 6.46 -16.33 30.58
C VAL A 62 6.18 -14.99 31.30
N ALA A 63 5.08 -14.90 32.05
CA ALA A 63 4.72 -13.72 32.84
C ALA A 63 5.78 -13.37 33.89
N GLY A 64 6.45 -14.39 34.46
CA GLY A 64 7.53 -14.19 35.42
C GLY A 64 8.74 -13.46 34.84
N VAL A 65 8.91 -13.44 33.51
CA VAL A 65 10.03 -12.77 32.82
C VAL A 65 9.60 -11.44 32.20
N LEU A 66 8.47 -11.42 31.49
CA LEU A 66 8.02 -10.26 30.72
C LEU A 66 7.04 -9.36 31.47
N GLY A 67 6.50 -9.82 32.60
CA GLY A 67 5.42 -9.15 33.31
C GLY A 67 4.03 -9.58 32.83
N THR A 68 3.03 -9.41 33.69
CA THR A 68 1.66 -9.87 33.44
C THR A 68 0.93 -9.06 32.36
N GLN A 69 1.30 -7.80 32.17
CA GLN A 69 0.69 -6.94 31.14
C GLN A 69 1.03 -7.42 29.72
N GLU A 70 2.28 -7.81 29.48
CA GLU A 70 2.76 -8.31 28.19
C GLU A 70 2.07 -9.61 27.75
N VAL A 71 1.73 -10.48 28.71
CA VAL A 71 1.11 -11.78 28.44
C VAL A 71 -0.43 -11.79 28.49
N SER A 72 -1.06 -10.64 28.74
CA SER A 72 -2.51 -10.51 28.91
C SER A 72 -3.32 -10.99 27.70
N ARG A 73 -2.70 -10.92 26.51
CA ARG A 73 -3.28 -11.33 25.22
C ARG A 73 -2.97 -12.78 24.84
N GLY A 74 -2.31 -13.52 25.73
CA GLY A 74 -1.84 -14.88 25.49
C GLY A 74 -0.38 -14.96 25.08
N VAL A 75 0.18 -16.17 25.19
CA VAL A 75 1.61 -16.45 24.96
C VAL A 75 1.85 -17.43 23.82
N LEU A 76 0.78 -17.86 23.14
CA LEU A 76 0.81 -18.81 22.03
C LEU A 76 0.09 -18.27 20.81
N GLN A 77 0.66 -18.57 19.65
CA GLN A 77 -0.04 -18.58 18.37
C GLN A 77 -0.26 -20.05 17.99
N ILE A 78 -1.50 -20.41 17.66
CA ILE A 78 -1.87 -21.76 17.23
C ILE A 78 -2.46 -21.63 15.83
N ASP A 79 -1.85 -22.34 14.88
CA ASP A 79 -2.41 -22.54 13.55
C ASP A 79 -2.74 -24.05 13.45
N SER A 80 -3.97 -24.38 13.07
CA SER A 80 -4.47 -25.76 13.00
C SER A 80 -4.69 -26.18 11.55
N ILE A 81 -4.41 -27.44 11.24
CA ILE A 81 -4.69 -28.03 9.92
C ILE A 81 -5.50 -29.31 10.09
N ASP A 82 -6.46 -29.53 9.19
CA ASP A 82 -7.05 -30.84 8.96
C ASP A 82 -6.18 -31.58 7.93
N ILE A 83 -5.59 -32.70 8.34
CA ILE A 83 -4.70 -33.50 7.48
C ILE A 83 -5.45 -34.27 6.40
N GLN A 84 -6.79 -34.33 6.48
CA GLN A 84 -7.59 -34.98 5.44
C GLN A 84 -7.60 -34.11 4.17
N PRO A 85 -7.18 -34.65 3.01
CA PRO A 85 -7.20 -33.89 1.77
C PRO A 85 -8.63 -33.56 1.36
N ALA A 86 -8.92 -32.27 1.17
CA ALA A 86 -10.18 -31.84 0.57
C ALA A 86 -10.19 -32.21 -0.92
N GLN A 87 -11.22 -32.93 -1.35
CA GLN A 87 -11.46 -33.21 -2.76
C GLN A 87 -12.24 -32.05 -3.38
N ILE A 88 -11.76 -31.55 -4.51
CA ILE A 88 -12.38 -30.43 -5.22
C ILE A 88 -12.76 -30.89 -6.63
N ASN A 89 -14.01 -30.63 -7.04
CA ASN A 89 -14.43 -30.87 -8.42
C ASN A 89 -13.67 -29.93 -9.37
N ARG A 90 -13.08 -30.51 -10.41
CA ARG A 90 -12.33 -29.79 -11.44
C ARG A 90 -13.18 -28.72 -12.14
N GLU A 91 -14.47 -28.97 -12.33
CA GLU A 91 -15.39 -28.01 -12.94
C GLU A 91 -15.54 -26.74 -12.10
N HIS A 92 -15.51 -26.85 -10.76
CA HIS A 92 -15.58 -25.68 -9.88
C HIS A 92 -14.31 -24.83 -9.98
N VAL A 93 -13.14 -25.47 -10.07
CA VAL A 93 -11.88 -24.76 -10.27
C VAL A 93 -11.86 -24.05 -11.63
N GLN A 94 -12.30 -24.72 -12.69
CA GLN A 94 -12.42 -24.12 -14.02
C GLN A 94 -13.39 -22.94 -14.03
N HIS A 95 -14.50 -23.06 -13.31
CA HIS A 95 -15.48 -21.99 -13.16
C HIS A 95 -14.91 -20.77 -12.42
N ILE A 96 -14.18 -20.98 -11.31
CA ILE A 96 -13.47 -19.90 -10.59
C ILE A 96 -12.46 -19.22 -11.53
N ILE A 97 -11.64 -20.00 -12.23
CA ILE A 97 -10.65 -19.48 -13.19
C ILE A 97 -11.33 -18.63 -14.27
N HIS A 98 -12.47 -19.10 -14.80
CA HIS A 98 -13.24 -18.37 -15.80
C HIS A 98 -13.74 -17.02 -15.28
N VAL A 99 -14.39 -16.99 -14.11
CA VAL A 99 -14.88 -15.75 -13.50
C VAL A 99 -13.75 -14.79 -13.19
N VAL A 100 -12.64 -15.29 -12.64
CA VAL A 100 -11.45 -14.48 -12.34
C VAL A 100 -10.83 -13.91 -13.61
N THR A 101 -10.80 -14.68 -14.70
CA THR A 101 -10.28 -14.23 -16.00
C THR A 101 -11.16 -13.11 -16.57
N LEU A 102 -12.49 -13.25 -16.50
CA LEU A 102 -13.42 -12.20 -16.92
C LEU A 102 -13.22 -10.92 -16.10
N PHE A 103 -13.12 -11.05 -14.78
CA PHE A 103 -12.85 -9.92 -13.88
C PHE A 103 -11.52 -9.22 -14.19
N ALA A 104 -10.45 -10.00 -14.32
CA ALA A 104 -9.11 -9.47 -14.57
C ALA A 104 -8.95 -8.86 -15.97
N SER A 105 -9.73 -9.32 -16.95
CA SER A 105 -9.68 -8.83 -18.33
C SER A 105 -10.53 -7.57 -18.53
N HIS A 106 -11.67 -7.47 -17.85
CA HIS A 106 -12.67 -6.43 -18.14
C HIS A 106 -12.77 -5.32 -17.07
N LEU A 107 -12.34 -5.57 -15.82
CA LEU A 107 -12.37 -4.55 -14.78
C LEU A 107 -11.04 -3.79 -14.67
N ARG A 108 -11.16 -2.47 -14.54
CA ARG A 108 -10.00 -1.57 -14.44
C ARG A 108 -9.38 -1.64 -13.05
N ARG A 109 -8.05 -1.64 -13.05
CA ARG A 109 -7.18 -1.65 -11.86
C ARG A 109 -7.33 -0.35 -11.08
N ARG A 110 -7.37 -0.41 -9.74
CA ARG A 110 -7.25 0.79 -8.89
C ARG A 110 -5.93 1.51 -9.19
N LEU A 111 -5.98 2.85 -9.17
CA LEU A 111 -4.77 3.67 -9.16
C LEU A 111 -3.89 3.28 -7.97
N SER A 112 -2.63 2.96 -8.26
CA SER A 112 -1.63 2.66 -7.23
C SER A 112 -1.44 3.89 -6.33
N PRO A 113 -1.25 3.71 -4.99
CA PRO A 113 -0.78 4.77 -4.09
C PRO A 113 0.50 5.45 -4.57
N LEU A 114 1.26 4.80 -5.47
CA LEU A 114 2.45 5.34 -6.11
C LEU A 114 2.17 6.47 -7.10
N THR A 115 0.93 6.66 -7.60
CA THR A 115 0.64 7.68 -8.63
C THR A 115 1.11 9.06 -8.21
N GLU A 116 0.72 9.49 -7.01
CA GLU A 116 1.11 10.80 -6.48
C GLU A 116 2.61 10.86 -6.15
N TYR A 117 3.16 9.76 -5.64
CA TYR A 117 4.59 9.68 -5.35
C TYR A 117 5.44 9.75 -6.62
N LYS A 118 5.03 9.12 -7.73
CA LYS A 118 5.69 9.20 -9.04
C LYS A 118 5.74 10.63 -9.56
N ARG A 119 4.64 11.39 -9.39
CA ARG A 119 4.58 12.81 -9.75
C ARG A 119 5.62 13.61 -8.97
N LEU A 120 5.62 13.50 -7.64
CA LEU A 120 6.56 14.22 -6.77
C LEU A 120 8.02 13.78 -6.97
N PHE A 121 8.24 12.48 -7.18
CA PHE A 121 9.57 11.94 -7.47
C PHE A 121 10.12 12.54 -8.77
N ARG A 122 9.32 12.58 -9.84
CA ARG A 122 9.72 13.21 -11.12
C ARG A 122 9.97 14.70 -10.96
N GLU A 123 9.15 15.42 -10.19
CA GLU A 123 9.35 16.85 -9.91
C GLU A 123 10.66 17.12 -9.15
N ARG A 124 11.07 16.20 -8.26
CA ARG A 124 12.27 16.35 -7.43
C ARG A 124 13.55 15.88 -8.11
N PHE A 125 13.50 14.74 -8.79
CA PHE A 125 14.67 14.02 -9.29
C PHE A 125 14.74 13.92 -10.81
N GLU A 126 13.70 14.38 -11.53
CA GLU A 126 13.60 14.30 -13.00
C GLU A 126 13.84 12.84 -13.48
N ASP A 127 14.69 12.65 -14.50
CA ASP A 127 15.01 11.33 -15.05
C ASP A 127 16.27 10.71 -14.41
N ARG A 128 16.69 11.19 -13.23
CA ARG A 128 17.90 10.68 -12.57
C ARG A 128 17.68 9.34 -11.88
N GLU A 129 18.72 8.53 -11.90
CA GLU A 129 18.90 7.42 -10.98
C GLU A 129 19.48 7.99 -9.67
N VAL A 130 18.83 7.68 -8.54
CA VAL A 130 19.21 8.20 -7.21
C VAL A 130 19.29 7.06 -6.20
N ASN A 131 20.05 7.23 -5.11
CA ASN A 131 20.06 6.27 -4.01
C ASN A 131 18.65 6.15 -3.38
N LEU A 132 18.18 4.93 -3.13
CA LEU A 132 16.81 4.70 -2.62
C LEU A 132 16.60 5.30 -1.21
N ALA A 133 17.57 5.16 -0.32
CA ALA A 133 17.50 5.73 1.03
C ALA A 133 17.44 7.25 0.98
N PHE A 134 18.22 7.88 0.11
CA PHE A 134 18.17 9.32 -0.13
C PHE A 134 16.82 9.75 -0.72
N ALA A 135 16.31 9.00 -1.70
CA ALA A 135 15.06 9.34 -2.37
C ALA A 135 13.86 9.35 -1.41
N LEU A 136 13.85 8.45 -0.42
CA LEU A 136 12.77 8.29 0.57
C LEU A 136 13.04 8.99 1.90
N HIS A 137 14.15 9.70 2.02
CA HIS A 137 14.50 10.43 3.23
C HIS A 137 13.46 11.51 3.54
N GLU A 138 13.01 11.61 4.80
CA GLU A 138 11.91 12.49 5.20
C GLU A 138 12.21 13.99 4.95
N GLU A 139 13.43 14.43 5.25
CA GLU A 139 13.83 15.85 5.08
C GLU A 139 14.48 16.18 3.73
N GLN A 140 15.29 15.26 3.18
CA GLN A 140 16.13 15.54 2.01
C GLN A 140 15.55 14.97 0.71
N GLY A 141 14.70 13.95 0.80
CA GLY A 141 14.08 13.27 -0.32
C GLY A 141 12.61 13.62 -0.49
N VAL A 142 11.84 12.64 -0.93
CA VAL A 142 10.37 12.65 -0.94
C VAL A 142 9.93 11.50 -0.04
N PRO A 143 9.29 11.75 1.12
CA PRO A 143 8.83 10.67 1.97
C PRO A 143 7.70 9.87 1.30
N PHE A 144 7.62 8.59 1.65
CA PHE A 144 6.50 7.72 1.29
C PHE A 144 5.89 7.10 2.56
N PRO A 145 4.57 7.10 2.73
CA PRO A 145 3.57 7.70 1.86
C PRO A 145 3.67 9.24 1.87
N VAL A 146 3.36 9.87 0.73
CA VAL A 146 3.35 11.34 0.57
C VAL A 146 2.39 12.00 1.57
N LYS A 147 1.27 11.32 1.84
CA LYS A 147 0.27 11.73 2.80
C LYS A 147 0.30 10.77 3.98
N GLY A 148 0.95 11.22 5.04
CA GLY A 148 0.85 10.65 6.38
C GLY A 148 1.09 11.79 7.35
N ASN A 149 0.30 11.86 8.43
CA ASN A 149 0.77 12.60 9.60
C ASN A 149 2.14 12.00 9.92
N ILE A 150 3.20 12.81 9.96
CA ILE A 150 4.45 12.40 10.57
C ILE A 150 4.06 12.06 12.02
N LYS A 151 3.86 10.77 12.31
CA LYS A 151 3.46 10.30 13.63
C LYS A 151 4.71 10.16 14.48
N SER A 152 5.28 11.30 14.81
CA SER A 152 6.24 11.41 15.91
C SER A 152 5.46 11.72 17.18
N PRO A 153 5.83 11.16 18.34
CA PRO A 153 5.32 11.61 19.64
C PRO A 153 5.46 13.14 19.83
N LEU A 154 6.43 13.76 19.15
CA LEU A 154 6.67 15.20 19.15
C LEU A 154 5.65 16.01 18.33
N LEU A 155 4.89 15.36 17.46
CA LEU A 155 3.91 15.98 16.55
C LEU A 155 2.47 15.61 16.91
N GLU A 156 2.26 14.93 18.03
CA GLU A 156 0.95 14.57 18.55
C GLU A 156 0.16 15.85 18.93
N GLY A 157 -0.97 16.08 18.26
CA GLY A 157 -1.80 17.28 18.45
C GLY A 157 -1.67 18.37 17.36
N LEU A 158 -0.75 18.22 16.40
CA LEU A 158 -0.65 19.13 15.25
C LEU A 158 -1.46 18.61 14.06
N TYR A 159 -2.51 19.35 13.69
CA TYR A 159 -3.30 19.08 12.50
C TYR A 159 -2.62 19.68 11.26
N PHE A 160 -2.01 18.82 10.44
CA PHE A 160 -1.62 19.20 9.09
C PHE A 160 -2.83 18.95 8.17
N GLY A 161 -3.43 20.03 7.67
CA GLY A 161 -4.60 19.96 6.80
C GLY A 161 -4.35 19.02 5.63
N GLY A 162 -5.08 17.91 5.58
CA GLY A 162 -5.04 17.02 4.44
C GLY A 162 -5.64 17.74 3.24
N MET A 163 -4.81 18.08 2.24
CA MET A 163 -5.35 18.38 0.91
C MET A 163 -6.13 17.13 0.47
N SER A 164 -7.45 17.30 0.36
CA SER A 164 -8.34 16.35 -0.32
C SER A 164 -7.65 15.93 -1.62
N ALA A 165 -7.34 14.64 -1.76
CA ALA A 165 -7.00 14.12 -3.07
C ALA A 165 -8.19 14.47 -3.96
N SER A 166 -7.97 15.34 -4.94
CA SER A 166 -8.92 15.60 -5.99
C SER A 166 -9.27 14.25 -6.60
N GLY A 167 -10.49 13.78 -6.36
CA GLY A 167 -11.04 12.66 -7.09
C GLY A 167 -11.20 13.12 -8.52
N ASP A 168 -10.36 12.65 -9.44
CA ASP A 168 -10.53 13.10 -10.84
C ASP A 168 -9.99 12.19 -11.94
N ALA A 169 -9.49 10.99 -11.62
CA ALA A 169 -9.09 10.02 -12.64
C ALA A 169 -9.89 8.70 -12.60
N ASN A 170 -10.34 8.27 -11.42
CA ASN A 170 -11.00 6.96 -11.26
C ASN A 170 -12.51 6.98 -11.57
N GLU A 171 -13.18 8.14 -11.46
CA GLU A 171 -14.63 8.24 -11.69
C GLU A 171 -15.01 8.18 -13.17
N LYS A 172 -14.14 8.66 -14.07
CA LYS A 172 -14.48 8.82 -15.50
C LYS A 172 -14.36 7.53 -16.33
N LEU A 173 -13.64 6.50 -15.86
CA LEU A 173 -13.18 5.40 -16.71
C LEU A 173 -13.99 4.08 -16.59
N ASP A 174 -14.84 3.92 -15.57
CA ASP A 174 -15.74 2.76 -15.40
C ASP A 174 -17.23 3.15 -15.57
N GLN A 175 -17.48 4.19 -16.36
CA GLN A 175 -18.81 4.76 -16.48
C GLN A 175 -19.81 3.77 -17.10
N ALA A 176 -19.36 2.86 -17.98
CA ALA A 176 -20.25 1.94 -18.68
C ALA A 176 -20.83 0.85 -17.76
N LEU A 177 -19.98 0.18 -16.96
CA LEU A 177 -20.45 -0.80 -15.98
C LEU A 177 -21.27 -0.11 -14.88
N GLN A 178 -20.85 1.07 -14.43
CA GLN A 178 -21.63 1.85 -13.46
C GLN A 178 -23.01 2.21 -14.01
N ASN A 179 -23.10 2.66 -15.26
CA ASN A 179 -24.37 2.96 -15.91
C ASN A 179 -25.25 1.72 -16.06
N LEU A 180 -24.67 0.57 -16.41
CA LEU A 180 -25.38 -0.70 -16.48
C LEU A 180 -25.98 -1.07 -15.12
N LEU A 181 -25.16 -1.03 -14.05
CA LEU A 181 -25.60 -1.33 -12.69
C LEU A 181 -26.75 -0.41 -12.24
N VAL A 182 -26.63 0.89 -12.52
CA VAL A 182 -27.68 1.87 -12.25
C VAL A 182 -28.97 1.49 -13.00
N ARG A 183 -28.86 1.17 -14.30
CA ARG A 183 -30.01 0.82 -15.15
C ARG A 183 -30.71 -0.45 -14.66
N ARG A 184 -29.95 -1.52 -14.40
CA ARG A 184 -30.47 -2.79 -13.86
C ARG A 184 -31.13 -2.61 -12.50
N LEU A 185 -30.59 -1.75 -11.65
CA LEU A 185 -31.20 -1.43 -10.36
C LEU A 185 -32.59 -0.77 -10.53
N PHE A 186 -32.73 0.15 -11.48
CA PHE A 186 -34.02 0.77 -11.79
C PHE A 186 -35.01 -0.21 -12.43
N ASP A 187 -34.54 -1.11 -13.29
CA ASP A 187 -35.38 -2.14 -13.94
C ASP A 187 -36.03 -3.10 -12.93
N LEU A 188 -35.41 -3.31 -11.76
CA LEU A 188 -36.01 -4.12 -10.70
C LEU A 188 -37.28 -3.48 -10.11
N GLN A 189 -37.50 -2.17 -10.24
CA GLN A 189 -38.71 -1.46 -9.77
C GLN A 189 -39.15 -1.82 -8.32
N GLY A 190 -38.19 -2.13 -7.43
CA GLY A 190 -38.48 -2.53 -6.03
C GLY A 190 -38.81 -4.01 -5.82
N ALA A 191 -38.74 -4.84 -6.87
CA ALA A 191 -38.70 -6.28 -6.76
C ALA A 191 -37.47 -6.73 -5.96
N SER A 192 -37.63 -7.77 -5.15
CA SER A 192 -36.51 -8.41 -4.45
C SER A 192 -35.94 -9.50 -5.35
N GLY A 193 -34.74 -9.28 -5.88
CA GLY A 193 -34.03 -10.25 -6.68
C GLY A 193 -32.58 -9.82 -6.93
N PRO A 194 -31.70 -10.75 -7.30
CA PRO A 194 -30.34 -10.43 -7.71
C PRO A 194 -30.33 -9.68 -9.05
N ILE A 195 -29.34 -8.82 -9.23
CA ILE A 195 -28.94 -8.31 -10.54
C ILE A 195 -28.00 -9.33 -11.17
N HIS A 196 -28.37 -9.82 -12.35
CA HIS A 196 -27.51 -10.68 -13.15
C HIS A 196 -26.74 -9.83 -14.17
N ILE A 197 -25.41 -9.93 -14.11
CA ILE A 197 -24.48 -9.41 -15.12
C ILE A 197 -24.09 -10.59 -16.01
N THR A 198 -24.11 -10.36 -17.32
CA THR A 198 -23.65 -11.35 -18.31
C THR A 198 -22.21 -11.07 -18.74
N GLU A 199 -21.57 -12.04 -19.37
CA GLU A 199 -20.24 -11.86 -19.94
C GLU A 199 -20.25 -10.81 -21.06
N GLN A 200 -21.32 -10.78 -21.86
CA GLN A 200 -21.51 -9.78 -22.91
C GLN A 200 -21.60 -8.36 -22.32
N ASP A 201 -22.29 -8.18 -21.20
CA ASP A 201 -22.36 -6.90 -20.50
C ASP A 201 -20.96 -6.39 -20.11
N LEU A 202 -20.06 -7.27 -19.66
CA LEU A 202 -18.68 -6.91 -19.32
C LEU A 202 -17.84 -6.56 -20.55
N VAL A 203 -18.01 -7.29 -21.65
CA VAL A 203 -17.34 -7.00 -22.92
C VAL A 203 -17.77 -5.64 -23.46
N GLU A 204 -19.07 -5.36 -23.46
CA GLU A 204 -19.62 -4.06 -23.91
C GLU A 204 -19.22 -2.90 -22.99
N ALA A 205 -19.12 -3.15 -21.68
CA ALA A 205 -18.64 -2.15 -20.72
C ALA A 205 -17.13 -1.91 -20.79
N SER A 206 -16.36 -2.87 -21.33
CA SER A 206 -14.92 -2.74 -21.44
C SER A 206 -14.54 -1.75 -22.55
N VAL A 207 -14.05 -0.57 -22.16
CA VAL A 207 -13.43 0.35 -23.11
C VAL A 207 -12.19 -0.34 -23.67
N ALA A 208 -12.11 -0.45 -25.00
CA ALA A 208 -10.94 -0.92 -25.74
C ALA A 208 -9.75 0.06 -25.57
N THR A 209 -9.19 0.11 -24.38
CA THR A 209 -7.90 0.73 -24.12
C THR A 209 -7.11 -0.26 -23.31
N SER A 210 -6.35 -1.13 -23.96
CA SER A 210 -5.31 -1.89 -23.26
C SER A 210 -4.38 -0.88 -22.58
N PRO A 211 -4.33 -0.76 -21.24
CA PRO A 211 -3.04 -0.43 -20.67
C PRO A 211 -2.25 -1.73 -20.78
N SER A 212 -1.23 -1.75 -21.61
CA SER A 212 -0.08 -2.64 -21.47
C SER A 212 0.61 -2.37 -20.13
N GLY A 213 -0.11 -2.57 -19.03
CA GLY A 213 0.39 -2.53 -17.67
C GLY A 213 0.78 -3.94 -17.30
N ALA A 214 2.08 -4.16 -17.16
CA ALA A 214 2.68 -5.43 -16.77
C ALA A 214 1.79 -6.16 -15.76
N PHE A 215 1.25 -7.30 -16.17
CA PHE A 215 0.63 -8.20 -15.21
C PHE A 215 1.71 -8.61 -14.21
N THR A 216 1.30 -8.77 -12.95
CA THR A 216 2.09 -9.50 -11.96
C THR A 216 2.34 -10.93 -12.44
N GLU A 217 3.23 -11.64 -11.75
CA GLU A 217 3.57 -13.02 -12.12
C GLU A 217 2.40 -13.98 -11.83
N GLY A 218 1.62 -13.64 -10.81
CA GLY A 218 0.39 -14.35 -10.46
C GLY A 218 -0.56 -13.47 -9.66
N LEU A 219 -1.67 -14.09 -9.28
CA LEU A 219 -2.69 -13.57 -8.38
C LEU A 219 -3.31 -14.75 -7.62
N PHE A 220 -4.07 -14.49 -6.56
CA PHE A 220 -4.95 -15.45 -5.94
C PHE A 220 -6.39 -14.98 -6.02
N ALA A 221 -7.31 -15.94 -6.14
CA ALA A 221 -8.73 -15.72 -5.95
C ALA A 221 -9.13 -16.24 -4.57
N HIS A 222 -9.76 -15.38 -3.77
CA HIS A 222 -10.37 -15.77 -2.50
C HIS A 222 -11.88 -15.92 -2.73
N VAL A 223 -12.39 -17.14 -2.55
CA VAL A 223 -13.80 -17.45 -2.77
C VAL A 223 -14.39 -18.15 -1.55
N GLU A 224 -15.63 -17.83 -1.21
CA GLU A 224 -16.44 -18.64 -0.31
C GLU A 224 -17.32 -19.59 -1.13
N VAL A 225 -17.33 -20.87 -0.76
CA VAL A 225 -18.12 -21.89 -1.46
C VAL A 225 -19.45 -22.09 -0.75
N LEU A 226 -20.53 -21.84 -1.47
CA LEU A 226 -21.89 -21.92 -0.96
C LEU A 226 -22.50 -23.26 -1.35
N HIS A 227 -22.99 -23.97 -0.35
CA HIS A 227 -23.64 -25.26 -0.50
C HIS A 227 -25.15 -25.12 -0.26
N GLY A 228 -25.96 -26.07 -0.76
CA GLY A 228 -27.41 -26.09 -0.55
C GLY A 228 -28.20 -25.56 -1.75
N ALA A 229 -29.41 -25.03 -1.51
CA ALA A 229 -30.45 -24.79 -2.51
C ALA A 229 -30.12 -23.78 -3.63
N LEU A 230 -29.03 -23.03 -3.48
CA LEU A 230 -28.50 -22.16 -4.54
C LEU A 230 -27.66 -22.94 -5.57
N ALA A 231 -27.35 -24.21 -5.30
CA ALA A 231 -26.75 -25.14 -6.23
C ALA A 231 -27.84 -25.72 -7.15
N GLN A 232 -27.71 -25.47 -8.45
CA GLN A 232 -28.44 -26.21 -9.48
C GLN A 232 -27.50 -27.29 -10.03
N ASP A 233 -28.00 -28.51 -10.19
CA ASP A 233 -27.28 -29.64 -10.81
C ASP A 233 -25.88 -29.91 -10.22
N ASP A 234 -25.80 -30.08 -8.89
CA ASP A 234 -24.56 -30.40 -8.12
C ASP A 234 -23.43 -29.35 -8.21
N SER A 235 -23.64 -28.23 -8.91
CA SER A 235 -22.68 -27.13 -9.03
C SER A 235 -22.93 -26.06 -7.94
N PRO A 236 -22.01 -25.82 -6.99
CA PRO A 236 -22.16 -24.84 -5.93
C PRO A 236 -22.07 -23.42 -6.50
N MET A 237 -22.79 -22.50 -5.85
CA MET A 237 -22.57 -21.08 -6.06
C MET A 237 -21.32 -20.64 -5.29
N ILE A 238 -20.57 -19.68 -5.82
CA ILE A 238 -19.40 -19.11 -5.14
C ILE A 238 -19.65 -17.63 -4.83
N GLU A 239 -19.09 -17.12 -3.73
CA GLU A 239 -18.97 -15.67 -3.49
C GLU A 239 -17.50 -15.27 -3.69
N LEU A 240 -17.26 -14.32 -4.59
CA LEU A 240 -15.93 -13.76 -4.81
C LEU A 240 -15.63 -12.71 -3.73
N ARG A 241 -14.72 -13.03 -2.80
CA ARG A 241 -14.25 -12.10 -1.77
C ARG A 241 -13.31 -11.05 -2.35
N GLY A 242 -12.48 -11.47 -3.30
CA GLY A 242 -11.54 -10.60 -3.98
C GLY A 242 -10.49 -11.38 -4.76
N ILE A 243 -9.82 -10.65 -5.65
CA ILE A 243 -8.67 -11.14 -6.41
C ILE A 243 -7.51 -10.19 -6.11
N ALA A 244 -6.42 -10.73 -5.61
CA ALA A 244 -5.26 -9.92 -5.20
C ALA A 244 -3.96 -10.68 -5.39
N GLY A 245 -2.86 -10.06 -4.95
CA GLY A 245 -1.55 -10.69 -4.93
C GLY A 245 -0.69 -10.34 -6.15
N SER A 246 0.56 -10.73 -6.02
CA SER A 246 1.65 -10.51 -6.96
C SER A 246 2.23 -11.82 -7.49
N ASN A 247 2.17 -12.88 -6.67
CA ASN A 247 2.54 -14.24 -7.06
C ASN A 247 1.46 -15.29 -6.72
N GLY A 248 0.43 -14.90 -5.98
CA GLY A 248 -0.71 -15.77 -5.64
C GLY A 248 -0.49 -16.62 -4.38
N LEU A 249 0.68 -16.52 -3.74
CA LEU A 249 1.05 -17.34 -2.58
C LEU A 249 0.81 -16.63 -1.24
N GLU A 250 0.48 -15.34 -1.27
CA GLU A 250 0.49 -14.46 -0.10
C GLU A 250 -0.34 -14.97 1.08
N LEU A 251 -1.49 -15.61 0.82
CA LEU A 251 -2.37 -16.16 1.87
C LEU A 251 -2.05 -17.61 2.28
N LEU A 252 -1.12 -18.29 1.61
CA LEU A 252 -0.82 -19.72 1.81
C LEU A 252 0.50 -19.95 2.57
N THR A 253 1.50 -19.10 2.34
CA THR A 253 2.89 -19.33 2.78
C THR A 253 3.06 -19.52 4.28
N ARG A 254 2.27 -18.80 5.09
CA ARG A 254 2.28 -18.94 6.55
C ARG A 254 2.00 -20.37 7.01
N PHE A 255 1.16 -21.12 6.28
CA PHE A 255 0.71 -22.44 6.67
C PHE A 255 1.61 -23.58 6.17
N CYS A 256 2.59 -23.30 5.31
CA CYS A 256 3.48 -24.33 4.74
C CYS A 256 4.23 -25.14 5.80
N HIS A 257 4.50 -24.55 6.97
CA HIS A 257 5.16 -25.25 8.07
C HIS A 257 4.30 -26.34 8.74
N LEU A 258 2.98 -26.35 8.49
CA LEU A 258 2.03 -27.31 9.06
C LEU A 258 1.90 -28.58 8.20
N CYS A 259 2.22 -28.50 6.91
CA CYS A 259 1.90 -29.53 5.93
C CYS A 259 2.98 -29.62 4.84
N PRO A 260 3.77 -30.71 4.80
CA PRO A 260 4.79 -30.91 3.76
C PRO A 260 4.20 -30.89 2.34
N GLU A 261 2.99 -31.40 2.14
CA GLU A 261 2.30 -31.41 0.85
C GLU A 261 1.95 -29.99 0.39
N LEU A 262 1.53 -29.12 1.31
CA LEU A 262 1.30 -27.70 1.02
C LEU A 262 2.61 -26.97 0.70
N ASP A 263 3.67 -27.21 1.49
CA ASP A 263 5.01 -26.65 1.24
C ASP A 263 5.48 -27.05 -0.17
N ALA A 264 5.35 -28.32 -0.54
CA ALA A 264 5.73 -28.81 -1.86
C ALA A 264 4.88 -28.20 -2.99
N ALA A 265 3.57 -28.03 -2.80
CA ALA A 265 2.69 -27.40 -3.78
C ALA A 265 3.04 -25.92 -3.99
N VAL A 266 3.34 -25.20 -2.92
CA VAL A 266 3.79 -23.79 -2.95
C VAL A 266 5.14 -23.67 -3.66
N GLN A 267 6.10 -24.56 -3.39
CA GLN A 267 7.38 -24.59 -4.09
C GLN A 267 7.22 -24.88 -5.59
N ASN A 268 6.33 -25.80 -5.96
CA ASN A 268 6.04 -26.10 -7.36
C ASN A 268 5.37 -24.92 -8.09
N HIS A 269 4.45 -24.20 -7.43
CA HIS A 269 3.89 -22.98 -7.99
C HIS A 269 4.97 -21.91 -8.18
N GLN A 270 5.87 -21.75 -7.20
CA GLN A 270 6.98 -20.82 -7.28
C GLN A 270 7.95 -21.16 -8.43
N SER A 271 8.25 -22.45 -8.68
CA SER A 271 9.10 -22.84 -9.81
C SER A 271 8.48 -22.51 -11.17
N VAL A 272 7.15 -22.65 -11.31
CA VAL A 272 6.44 -22.26 -12.54
C VAL A 272 6.54 -20.74 -12.79
N LEU A 273 6.55 -19.94 -11.73
CA LEU A 273 6.81 -18.50 -11.84
C LEU A 273 8.26 -18.22 -12.21
N ASP A 274 9.22 -18.94 -11.60
CA ASP A 274 10.64 -18.78 -11.87
C ASP A 274 11.00 -19.06 -13.33
N ASP A 275 10.37 -20.04 -13.97
CA ASP A 275 10.54 -20.34 -15.39
C ASP A 275 10.07 -19.20 -16.32
N GLN A 276 9.20 -18.30 -15.82
CA GLN A 276 8.67 -17.15 -16.55
C GLN A 276 9.36 -15.83 -16.17
N ARG A 277 10.31 -15.86 -15.23
CA ARG A 277 11.03 -14.68 -14.77
C ARG A 277 12.11 -14.26 -15.74
N ASP A 278 12.30 -12.95 -15.85
CA ASP A 278 13.48 -12.36 -16.46
C ASP A 278 14.75 -12.81 -15.70
N ALA A 279 15.62 -13.57 -16.40
CA ALA A 279 16.87 -14.09 -15.85
C ALA A 279 17.87 -12.97 -15.46
N GLN A 280 17.76 -11.77 -16.06
CA GLN A 280 18.62 -10.63 -15.74
C GLN A 280 18.15 -9.87 -14.49
N ALA A 281 16.89 -10.01 -14.09
CA ALA A 281 16.36 -9.40 -12.88
C ALA A 281 16.63 -10.24 -11.62
N ILE A 282 16.68 -9.57 -10.46
CA ILE A 282 16.75 -10.18 -9.14
C ILE A 282 15.38 -10.04 -8.49
N TYR A 283 14.74 -11.18 -8.20
CA TYR A 283 13.51 -11.21 -7.41
C TYR A 283 13.89 -11.43 -5.95
N ALA A 284 13.60 -10.43 -5.11
CA ALA A 284 14.07 -10.40 -3.72
C ALA A 284 12.90 -10.35 -2.73
N GLU A 285 12.85 -11.32 -1.82
CA GLU A 285 11.88 -11.36 -0.74
C GLU A 285 12.19 -10.29 0.31
N ILE A 286 11.23 -9.42 0.63
CA ILE A 286 11.39 -8.36 1.63
C ILE A 286 11.39 -8.99 3.02
N ILE A 287 12.50 -8.87 3.73
CA ILE A 287 12.63 -9.29 5.13
C ILE A 287 12.47 -8.08 6.03
N HIS A 288 11.37 -8.06 6.76
CA HIS A 288 11.04 -7.02 7.73
C HIS A 288 10.51 -7.65 9.03
N HIS A 289 10.97 -7.16 10.17
CA HIS A 289 10.54 -7.61 11.50
C HIS A 289 10.05 -6.40 12.32
N PRO A 290 8.81 -5.94 12.08
CA PRO A 290 8.20 -4.92 12.93
C PRO A 290 7.83 -5.52 14.31
N GLN A 291 7.59 -4.66 15.30
CA GLN A 291 7.36 -5.09 16.69
C GLN A 291 6.06 -5.92 16.89
N ASP A 292 6.14 -6.79 17.90
CA ASP A 292 5.16 -7.69 18.57
C ASP A 292 4.34 -8.73 17.79
N ARG A 293 3.57 -8.38 16.75
CA ARG A 293 2.53 -9.31 16.20
C ARG A 293 2.68 -9.72 14.75
N LEU A 294 3.33 -8.88 13.97
CA LEU A 294 3.43 -9.06 12.53
C LEU A 294 4.28 -10.28 12.14
N LEU A 295 5.20 -10.70 13.02
CA LEU A 295 5.98 -11.94 12.82
C LEU A 295 5.10 -13.18 12.65
N ASN A 296 3.91 -13.23 13.25
CA ASN A 296 2.99 -14.36 13.07
C ASN A 296 2.45 -14.43 11.62
N VAL A 297 2.32 -13.29 10.96
CA VAL A 297 1.80 -13.19 9.58
C VAL A 297 2.91 -13.33 8.54
N LEU A 298 4.14 -12.92 8.87
CA LEU A 298 5.27 -12.84 7.94
C LEU A 298 6.02 -14.16 7.75
N ARG A 299 5.72 -15.20 8.53
CA ARG A 299 6.31 -16.55 8.38
C ARG A 299 6.02 -17.11 7.00
N ARG A 300 7.04 -17.66 6.35
CA ARG A 300 6.92 -18.27 5.02
C ARG A 300 8.10 -19.20 4.71
N PRO A 301 7.94 -20.18 3.82
CA PRO A 301 9.07 -20.92 3.29
C PRO A 301 9.98 -20.00 2.47
N ARG A 302 11.18 -20.48 2.15
CA ARG A 302 12.09 -19.78 1.24
C ARG A 302 11.56 -19.93 -0.18
N LEU A 303 11.16 -18.82 -0.80
CA LEU A 303 10.60 -18.78 -2.16
C LEU A 303 11.50 -18.06 -3.17
N GLY A 304 12.45 -17.26 -2.68
CA GLY A 304 13.37 -16.49 -3.52
C GLY A 304 14.82 -16.94 -3.32
N THR A 305 15.66 -16.64 -4.31
CA THR A 305 17.12 -16.81 -4.24
C THR A 305 17.81 -15.63 -3.56
N TYR A 306 17.14 -14.48 -3.46
CA TYR A 306 17.64 -13.27 -2.81
C TYR A 306 16.66 -12.76 -1.75
N GLU A 307 17.19 -12.09 -0.73
CA GLU A 307 16.41 -11.42 0.31
C GLU A 307 16.82 -9.94 0.39
N LEU A 308 15.81 -9.05 0.35
CA LEU A 308 15.97 -7.62 0.58
C LEU A 308 15.75 -7.36 2.07
N VAL A 309 16.84 -7.10 2.80
CA VAL A 309 16.83 -7.03 4.26
C VAL A 309 16.56 -5.59 4.70
N PHE A 310 15.42 -5.36 5.37
CA PHE A 310 15.03 -4.08 5.96
C PHE A 310 14.48 -4.26 7.38
N ALA A 311 15.31 -3.92 8.38
CA ALA A 311 14.96 -4.10 9.80
C ALA A 311 14.50 -5.55 10.11
N GLY A 312 15.36 -6.53 9.79
CA GLY A 312 15.13 -7.94 10.05
C GLY A 312 16.40 -8.78 9.88
N THR A 313 16.25 -10.10 9.87
CA THR A 313 17.39 -11.04 9.82
C THR A 313 17.18 -12.11 8.75
N SER A 314 18.25 -12.38 8.00
CA SER A 314 18.31 -13.34 6.90
C SER A 314 19.26 -14.48 7.26
N ASP A 315 18.91 -15.70 6.84
CA ASP A 315 19.77 -16.88 6.92
C ASP A 315 20.56 -17.13 5.62
N LEU A 316 20.40 -16.28 4.59
CA LEU A 316 21.11 -16.41 3.33
C LEU A 316 22.56 -15.90 3.43
N PRO A 317 23.49 -16.40 2.61
CA PRO A 317 24.80 -15.78 2.42
C PRO A 317 24.72 -14.30 2.05
N ARG A 318 25.73 -13.50 2.41
CA ARG A 318 25.74 -12.03 2.20
C ARG A 318 25.59 -11.65 0.71
N GLU A 319 26.05 -12.50 -0.19
CA GLU A 319 25.99 -12.34 -1.65
C GLU A 319 24.55 -12.39 -2.17
N GLN A 320 23.67 -13.10 -1.46
CA GLN A 320 22.24 -13.23 -1.75
C GLN A 320 21.38 -12.24 -0.95
N GLN A 321 22.00 -11.39 -0.14
CA GLN A 321 21.31 -10.33 0.59
C GLN A 321 21.50 -8.98 -0.12
N ILE A 322 20.40 -8.23 -0.24
CA ILE A 322 20.38 -6.86 -0.73
C ILE A 322 20.01 -5.95 0.43
N TRP A 323 20.83 -4.93 0.68
CA TRP A 323 20.56 -3.92 1.70
C TRP A 323 20.00 -2.66 1.05
N ILE A 324 19.31 -1.82 1.84
CA ILE A 324 18.70 -0.59 1.33
C ILE A 324 19.73 0.36 0.72
N ASP A 325 20.91 0.50 1.33
CA ASP A 325 21.96 1.41 0.84
C ASP A 325 22.56 0.95 -0.50
N ASP A 326 22.43 -0.35 -0.81
CA ASP A 326 22.87 -0.94 -2.07
C ASP A 326 21.85 -0.69 -3.19
N LEU A 327 20.67 -0.11 -2.91
CA LEU A 327 19.62 0.12 -3.90
C LEU A 327 19.65 1.54 -4.48
N SER A 328 19.48 1.62 -5.79
CA SER A 328 19.12 2.84 -6.51
C SER A 328 17.73 2.72 -7.11
N ILE A 329 17.10 3.87 -7.37
CA ILE A 329 15.79 3.99 -7.97
C ILE A 329 15.78 5.00 -9.10
N LYS A 330 15.06 4.68 -10.17
CA LYS A 330 14.77 5.58 -11.29
C LYS A 330 13.32 5.44 -11.73
N LEU A 331 12.73 6.51 -12.24
CA LEU A 331 11.45 6.48 -12.93
C LEU A 331 11.69 6.37 -14.45
N VAL A 332 11.29 5.27 -15.06
CA VAL A 332 11.43 4.98 -16.51
C VAL A 332 10.04 4.77 -17.10
N ASP A 333 9.63 5.55 -18.09
CA ASP A 333 8.31 5.46 -18.74
C ASP A 333 7.11 5.42 -17.76
N GLY A 334 7.25 6.08 -16.60
CA GLY A 334 6.21 6.10 -15.56
C GLY A 334 6.21 4.89 -14.62
N HIS A 335 7.21 4.02 -14.70
CA HIS A 335 7.42 2.87 -13.80
C HIS A 335 8.68 3.05 -12.96
N PHE A 336 8.63 2.63 -11.70
CA PHE A 336 9.83 2.61 -10.88
C PHE A 336 10.68 1.39 -11.19
N GLU A 337 11.97 1.63 -11.44
CA GLU A 337 12.99 0.58 -11.52
C GLU A 337 13.93 0.68 -10.32
N LEU A 338 13.99 -0.38 -9.53
CA LEU A 338 15.03 -0.56 -8.53
C LEU A 338 16.21 -1.31 -9.14
N ARG A 339 17.44 -0.98 -8.72
CA ARG A 339 18.64 -1.71 -9.12
C ARG A 339 19.55 -1.97 -7.93
N ASP A 340 20.17 -3.14 -7.90
CA ASP A 340 21.30 -3.41 -7.00
C ASP A 340 22.53 -2.72 -7.59
N ARG A 341 23.11 -1.80 -6.84
CA ARG A 341 24.24 -0.97 -7.31
C ARG A 341 25.52 -1.78 -7.49
N ARG A 342 25.65 -2.93 -6.83
CA ARG A 342 26.83 -3.80 -6.91
C ARG A 342 26.84 -4.58 -8.21
N SER A 343 25.70 -5.16 -8.59
CA SER A 343 25.56 -5.97 -9.81
C SER A 343 25.00 -5.19 -11.02
N GLY A 344 24.39 -4.03 -10.80
CA GLY A 344 23.68 -3.24 -11.82
C GLY A 344 22.34 -3.84 -12.27
N ARG A 345 21.94 -4.97 -11.68
CA ARG A 345 20.75 -5.74 -12.08
C ARG A 345 19.49 -5.11 -11.50
N ARG A 346 18.40 -5.19 -12.26
CA ARG A 346 17.07 -4.77 -11.78
C ARG A 346 16.67 -5.61 -10.59
N VAL A 347 16.09 -4.98 -9.56
CA VAL A 347 15.56 -5.65 -8.36
C VAL A 347 14.05 -5.52 -8.35
N ILE A 348 13.37 -6.63 -8.17
CA ILE A 348 11.91 -6.72 -8.07
C ILE A 348 11.59 -7.21 -6.65
N PRO A 349 11.10 -6.31 -5.77
CA PRO A 349 10.77 -6.69 -4.41
C PRO A 349 9.50 -7.55 -4.37
N ARG A 350 9.48 -8.53 -3.47
CA ARG A 350 8.36 -9.45 -3.24
C ARG A 350 8.04 -9.58 -1.76
N LEU A 351 6.76 -9.64 -1.44
CA LEU A 351 6.27 -9.92 -0.10
C LEU A 351 5.24 -11.05 -0.20
N SER A 352 5.72 -12.29 -0.14
CA SER A 352 4.89 -13.49 -0.20
C SER A 352 4.22 -13.79 1.14
N SER A 353 3.43 -12.85 1.67
CA SER A 353 2.73 -12.98 2.96
C SER A 353 1.46 -12.15 3.01
N ALA A 354 0.52 -12.53 3.88
CA ALA A 354 -0.77 -11.87 4.08
C ALA A 354 -0.67 -10.50 4.81
N HIS A 355 0.52 -9.89 4.88
CA HIS A 355 0.70 -8.66 5.63
C HIS A 355 0.09 -7.47 4.89
N ASN A 356 -0.82 -6.76 5.56
CA ASN A 356 -1.33 -5.47 5.09
C ASN A 356 -0.33 -4.33 5.43
N TYR A 357 0.54 -3.99 4.48
CA TYR A 357 1.55 -2.94 4.62
C TYR A 357 1.01 -1.51 4.40
N SER A 358 -0.28 -1.32 4.13
CA SER A 358 -0.84 -0.01 3.77
C SER A 358 -0.94 1.00 4.93
N SER A 359 -0.81 0.54 6.19
CA SER A 359 -1.00 1.40 7.36
C SER A 359 -0.02 1.10 8.49
N ASN A 360 0.37 2.15 9.21
CA ASN A 360 1.19 2.10 10.43
C ASN A 360 2.55 1.37 10.25
N GLN A 361 3.20 1.56 9.10
CA GLN A 361 4.51 0.97 8.78
C GLN A 361 5.58 2.04 8.56
N LEU A 362 6.84 1.62 8.61
CA LEU A 362 7.97 2.45 8.18
C LEU A 362 7.85 2.75 6.69
N GLY A 363 8.04 4.02 6.30
CA GLY A 363 7.84 4.49 4.94
C GLY A 363 8.63 3.72 3.88
N MET A 364 9.87 3.36 4.20
CA MET A 364 10.74 2.52 3.36
C MET A 364 10.14 1.13 3.10
N TYR A 365 9.64 0.47 4.15
CA TYR A 365 9.00 -0.85 4.00
C TYR A 365 7.71 -0.75 3.19
N GLN A 366 6.87 0.23 3.51
CA GLN A 366 5.61 0.46 2.81
C GLN A 366 5.86 0.74 1.32
N PHE A 367 6.90 1.50 0.97
CA PHE A 367 7.29 1.77 -0.40
C PHE A 367 7.69 0.49 -1.14
N LEU A 368 8.63 -0.28 -0.59
CA LEU A 368 9.09 -1.54 -1.19
C LEU A 368 7.97 -2.54 -1.41
N ALA A 369 7.08 -2.68 -0.43
CA ALA A 369 5.93 -3.55 -0.54
C ALA A 369 4.93 -3.03 -1.59
N THR A 370 4.69 -1.72 -1.65
CA THR A 370 3.79 -1.12 -2.66
C THR A 370 4.34 -1.24 -4.09
N LEU A 371 5.67 -1.28 -4.27
CA LEU A 371 6.27 -1.45 -5.61
C LEU A 371 5.87 -2.77 -6.27
N GLN A 372 5.63 -3.84 -5.50
CA GLN A 372 5.18 -5.11 -6.08
C GLN A 372 3.79 -5.00 -6.71
N ASP A 373 2.99 -4.04 -6.26
CA ASP A 373 1.67 -3.72 -6.77
C ASP A 373 1.71 -2.63 -7.85
N ASP A 374 2.89 -2.14 -8.25
CA ASP A 374 2.96 -1.08 -9.26
C ASP A 374 2.49 -1.61 -10.62
N GLY A 375 1.24 -1.30 -10.95
CA GLY A 375 0.57 -1.85 -12.12
C GLY A 375 -0.32 -3.06 -11.81
N SER A 376 -0.28 -3.63 -10.61
CA SER A 376 -1.26 -4.61 -10.12
C SER A 376 -2.41 -3.90 -9.40
N ALA A 377 -3.60 -4.48 -9.41
CA ALA A 377 -4.65 -4.03 -8.51
C ALA A 377 -5.32 -5.19 -7.81
N LEU A 378 -5.70 -4.93 -6.56
CA LEU A 378 -6.81 -5.61 -5.92
C LEU A 378 -8.06 -5.39 -6.77
N LEU A 379 -8.53 -6.46 -7.41
CA LEU A 379 -9.79 -6.47 -8.13
C LEU A 379 -10.87 -6.93 -7.14
N ALA A 380 -11.73 -5.99 -6.77
CA ALA A 380 -12.91 -6.26 -5.98
C ALA A 380 -14.07 -5.48 -6.60
N PHE A 381 -15.23 -6.12 -6.70
CA PHE A 381 -16.44 -5.44 -7.14
C PHE A 381 -16.78 -4.30 -6.16
N LYS A 382 -17.20 -3.16 -6.73
CA LYS A 382 -17.75 -2.05 -5.96
C LYS A 382 -18.98 -1.52 -6.66
N TRP A 383 -19.99 -1.19 -5.85
CA TRP A 383 -21.10 -0.40 -6.34
C TRP A 383 -20.62 1.01 -6.74
N PRO A 384 -21.27 1.66 -7.73
CA PRO A 384 -20.98 3.05 -8.06
C PRO A 384 -21.14 3.93 -6.82
N GLN A 385 -20.21 4.85 -6.61
CA GLN A 385 -20.19 5.71 -5.41
C GLN A 385 -21.51 6.46 -5.20
N ALA A 386 -22.17 6.88 -6.28
CA ALA A 386 -23.48 7.54 -6.24
C ALA A 386 -24.59 6.67 -5.62
N LEU A 387 -24.45 5.34 -5.64
CA LEU A 387 -25.42 4.40 -5.09
C LEU A 387 -25.05 3.89 -3.69
N GLU A 388 -23.84 4.19 -3.19
CA GLU A 388 -23.33 3.63 -1.93
C GLU A 388 -24.17 4.02 -0.71
N ASN A 389 -24.97 5.08 -0.77
CA ASN A 389 -25.83 5.53 0.33
C ASN A 389 -27.30 5.07 0.22
N LEU A 390 -27.64 4.23 -0.76
CA LEU A 390 -28.99 3.68 -0.86
C LEU A 390 -29.30 2.74 0.32
N PRO A 391 -30.52 2.79 0.89
CA PRO A 391 -30.90 1.99 2.05
C PRO A 391 -30.87 0.49 1.78
N TYR A 392 -31.00 0.10 0.52
CA TYR A 392 -30.90 -1.27 0.07
C TYR A 392 -30.16 -1.34 -1.27
N LEU A 393 -29.23 -2.28 -1.39
CA LEU A 393 -28.66 -2.70 -2.66
C LEU A 393 -28.86 -4.22 -2.82
N PRO A 394 -29.33 -4.68 -3.99
CA PRO A 394 -29.53 -6.10 -4.24
C PRO A 394 -28.20 -6.85 -4.37
N ARG A 395 -28.29 -8.17 -4.34
CA ARG A 395 -27.16 -9.04 -4.71
C ARG A 395 -26.79 -8.83 -6.18
N VAL A 396 -25.52 -8.93 -6.52
CA VAL A 396 -25.01 -8.91 -7.90
C VAL A 396 -24.34 -10.24 -8.21
N GLU A 397 -24.72 -10.85 -9.33
CA GLU A 397 -24.25 -12.16 -9.75
C GLU A 397 -23.68 -12.12 -11.18
N LEU A 398 -22.58 -12.83 -11.42
CA LEU A 398 -22.02 -13.11 -12.75
C LEU A 398 -21.75 -14.60 -12.86
N SER A 399 -22.34 -15.27 -13.85
CA SER A 399 -22.07 -16.67 -14.16
C SER A 399 -22.02 -17.58 -12.91
N ARG A 400 -23.02 -17.58 -12.03
CA ARG A 400 -23.04 -18.35 -10.75
C ARG A 400 -21.97 -17.95 -9.72
N CYS A 401 -21.50 -16.72 -9.78
CA CYS A 401 -20.63 -16.11 -8.77
C CYS A 401 -21.30 -14.85 -8.20
N ILE A 402 -21.45 -14.79 -6.88
CA ILE A 402 -21.86 -13.59 -6.16
C ILE A 402 -20.68 -12.63 -6.12
N LEU A 403 -20.85 -11.48 -6.75
CA LEU A 403 -19.86 -10.40 -6.78
C LEU A 403 -20.06 -9.42 -5.64
N SER A 404 -21.31 -9.24 -5.23
CA SER A 404 -21.71 -8.36 -4.15
C SER A 404 -22.95 -8.94 -3.49
N ARG A 405 -22.89 -9.11 -2.17
CA ARG A 405 -24.05 -9.54 -1.37
C ARG A 405 -25.08 -8.42 -1.29
N ALA A 406 -26.36 -8.79 -1.18
CA ALA A 406 -27.41 -7.86 -0.83
C ALA A 406 -27.06 -7.14 0.48
N ARG A 407 -27.31 -5.84 0.54
CA ARG A 407 -26.86 -4.93 1.60
C ARG A 407 -28.00 -4.01 2.04
N TRP A 408 -28.15 -3.86 3.35
CA TRP A 408 -29.09 -2.94 3.99
C TRP A 408 -28.33 -1.92 4.82
N ILE A 409 -28.68 -0.65 4.67
CA ILE A 409 -28.21 0.43 5.54
C ILE A 409 -29.32 0.72 6.54
N LEU A 410 -29.05 0.48 7.81
CA LEU A 410 -29.92 0.85 8.91
C LEU A 410 -29.53 2.23 9.42
N GLN A 411 -30.45 3.18 9.32
CA GLN A 411 -30.30 4.49 9.95
C GLN A 411 -30.65 4.39 11.44
N LYS A 412 -30.32 5.40 12.22
CA LYS A 412 -30.65 5.50 13.65
C LYS A 412 -32.11 5.17 13.99
N ALA A 413 -33.05 5.61 13.15
CA ALA A 413 -34.47 5.30 13.30
C ALA A 413 -34.77 3.80 13.08
N ASP A 414 -34.11 3.17 12.11
CA ASP A 414 -34.22 1.72 11.87
C ASP A 414 -33.65 0.93 13.04
N ILE A 415 -32.48 1.32 13.56
CA ILE A 415 -31.85 0.69 14.72
C ILE A 415 -32.75 0.79 15.96
N ALA A 416 -33.33 1.97 16.22
CA ALA A 416 -34.30 2.15 17.30
C ALA A 416 -35.55 1.27 17.11
N SER A 417 -36.03 1.15 15.87
CA SER A 417 -37.17 0.28 15.55
C SER A 417 -36.85 -1.21 15.72
N LEU A 418 -35.62 -1.64 15.42
CA LEU A 418 -35.15 -3.01 15.66
C LEU A 418 -35.07 -3.30 17.17
N ASN A 419 -34.52 -2.37 17.95
CA ASN A 419 -34.48 -2.50 19.41
C ASN A 419 -35.89 -2.63 19.99
N LYS A 420 -36.84 -1.80 19.53
CA LYS A 420 -38.24 -1.90 19.91
C LYS A 420 -38.84 -3.26 19.54
N ALA A 421 -38.64 -3.72 18.30
CA ALA A 421 -39.12 -5.02 17.85
C ALA A 421 -38.52 -6.19 18.64
N SER A 422 -37.26 -6.07 19.08
CA SER A 422 -36.60 -7.05 19.94
C SER A 422 -37.23 -7.11 21.33
N VAL A 423 -37.58 -5.97 21.91
CA VAL A 423 -38.27 -5.90 23.22
C VAL A 423 -39.70 -6.42 23.13
N GLU A 424 -40.39 -6.13 22.02
CA GLU A 424 -41.77 -6.56 21.76
C GLU A 424 -41.88 -8.01 21.23
N LEU A 425 -40.75 -8.69 21.02
CA LEU A 425 -40.66 -10.05 20.47
C LEU A 425 -41.26 -10.18 19.06
N ASP A 426 -41.23 -9.11 18.25
CA ASP A 426 -41.82 -9.03 16.90
C ASP A 426 -40.77 -8.77 15.80
N ILE A 427 -39.57 -9.34 15.98
CA ILE A 427 -38.45 -9.17 15.03
C ILE A 427 -38.80 -9.74 13.64
N GLY A 428 -39.60 -10.81 13.59
CA GLY A 428 -40.02 -11.45 12.34
C GLY A 428 -40.82 -10.50 11.42
N SER A 429 -41.74 -9.72 11.99
CA SER A 429 -42.49 -8.70 11.23
C SER A 429 -41.56 -7.58 10.78
N TRP A 430 -40.71 -7.08 11.67
CA TRP A 430 -39.71 -6.05 11.37
C TRP A 430 -38.81 -6.45 10.18
N ARG A 431 -38.35 -7.70 10.18
CA ARG A 431 -37.54 -8.31 9.12
C ARG A 431 -38.30 -8.41 7.81
N THR A 432 -39.54 -8.90 7.86
CA THR A 432 -40.39 -9.11 6.68
C THR A 432 -40.73 -7.79 5.97
N THR A 433 -41.03 -6.73 6.72
CA THR A 433 -41.28 -5.38 6.16
C THR A 433 -40.08 -4.85 5.38
N ARG A 434 -38.86 -5.20 5.80
CA ARG A 434 -37.60 -4.78 5.15
C ARG A 434 -37.06 -5.78 4.13
N LYS A 435 -37.79 -6.88 3.89
CA LYS A 435 -37.39 -7.98 3.00
C LYS A 435 -36.00 -8.54 3.33
N MET A 436 -35.64 -8.59 4.60
CA MET A 436 -34.35 -9.10 5.05
C MET A 436 -34.38 -10.63 5.22
N PRO A 437 -33.32 -11.36 4.85
CA PRO A 437 -33.23 -12.80 5.12
C PRO A 437 -33.05 -13.06 6.62
N ARG A 438 -33.26 -14.30 7.06
CA ARG A 438 -33.09 -14.68 8.48
C ARG A 438 -31.65 -14.44 8.95
N PHE A 439 -30.67 -14.89 8.17
CA PHE A 439 -29.26 -14.72 8.52
C PHE A 439 -28.65 -13.55 7.77
N VAL A 440 -28.05 -12.63 8.53
CA VAL A 440 -27.31 -11.47 8.04
C VAL A 440 -25.93 -11.45 8.66
N THR A 441 -25.04 -10.61 8.15
CA THR A 441 -23.76 -10.32 8.79
C THR A 441 -23.61 -8.82 9.03
N TRP A 442 -23.00 -8.48 10.15
CA TRP A 442 -22.45 -7.15 10.39
C TRP A 442 -20.94 -7.23 10.22
N ASP A 443 -20.42 -6.51 9.22
CA ASP A 443 -19.04 -6.67 8.77
C ASP A 443 -18.22 -5.43 9.14
N ILE A 444 -17.09 -5.65 9.80
CA ILE A 444 -16.05 -4.64 10.03
C ILE A 444 -14.75 -5.15 9.44
N ALA A 445 -14.34 -4.52 8.33
CA ALA A 445 -13.19 -4.95 7.54
C ALA A 445 -13.32 -6.43 7.13
N ASP A 446 -12.41 -7.29 7.58
CA ASP A 446 -12.39 -8.74 7.34
C ASP A 446 -13.19 -9.54 8.37
N ASN A 447 -13.62 -8.93 9.47
CA ASN A 447 -14.42 -9.59 10.50
C ASN A 447 -15.89 -9.55 10.13
N ARG A 448 -16.51 -10.73 10.10
CA ARG A 448 -17.95 -10.90 9.85
C ARG A 448 -18.61 -11.47 11.08
N LEU A 449 -19.57 -10.72 11.64
CA LEU A 449 -20.41 -11.20 12.74
C LEU A 449 -21.72 -11.76 12.17
N PRO A 450 -21.91 -13.08 12.10
CA PRO A 450 -23.18 -13.66 11.66
C PRO A 450 -24.26 -13.44 12.72
N ILE A 451 -25.41 -12.97 12.28
CA ILE A 451 -26.58 -12.68 13.14
C ILE A 451 -27.77 -13.49 12.63
N ASP A 452 -28.40 -14.23 13.54
CA ASP A 452 -29.71 -14.85 13.32
C ASP A 452 -30.80 -13.86 13.77
N LEU A 453 -31.48 -13.22 12.81
CA LEU A 453 -32.53 -12.24 13.11
C LEU A 453 -33.77 -12.87 13.75
N ASP A 454 -33.94 -14.20 13.70
CA ASP A 454 -35.03 -14.88 14.40
C ASP A 454 -34.62 -15.25 15.85
N ASN A 455 -33.36 -15.04 16.25
CA ASN A 455 -32.85 -15.29 17.59
C ASN A 455 -32.63 -13.97 18.35
N ILE A 456 -33.45 -13.71 19.36
CA ILE A 456 -33.40 -12.48 20.16
C ILE A 456 -32.04 -12.27 20.85
N ALA A 457 -31.37 -13.33 21.31
CA ALA A 457 -30.03 -13.20 21.90
C ALA A 457 -29.00 -12.76 20.86
N SER A 458 -29.10 -13.29 19.63
CA SER A 458 -28.25 -12.88 18.51
C SER A 458 -28.51 -11.42 18.12
N VAL A 459 -29.77 -10.99 18.13
CA VAL A 459 -30.15 -9.59 17.87
C VAL A 459 -29.69 -8.67 19.00
N GLY A 460 -29.75 -9.12 20.26
CA GLY A 460 -29.19 -8.40 21.40
C GLY A 460 -27.70 -8.11 21.23
N LEU A 461 -26.92 -9.12 20.82
CA LEU A 461 -25.49 -8.94 20.51
C LEU A 461 -25.25 -7.91 19.39
N LEU A 462 -26.06 -7.95 18.33
CA LEU A 462 -25.98 -6.96 17.27
C LEU A 462 -26.28 -5.54 17.82
N LEU A 463 -27.35 -5.41 18.61
CA LEU A 463 -27.76 -4.12 19.18
C LEU A 463 -26.70 -3.55 20.11
N ASP A 464 -26.04 -4.36 20.94
CA ASP A 464 -24.95 -3.89 21.81
C ASP A 464 -23.84 -3.19 21.02
N GLU A 465 -23.56 -3.68 19.82
CA GLU A 465 -22.55 -3.11 18.91
C GLU A 465 -23.06 -1.88 18.14
N ILE A 466 -24.32 -1.90 17.66
CA ILE A 466 -24.82 -0.88 16.72
C ILE A 466 -25.69 0.20 17.34
N ILE A 467 -26.23 0.04 18.56
CA ILE A 467 -27.25 0.94 19.15
C ILE A 467 -26.77 2.39 19.29
N LYS A 468 -25.44 2.59 19.43
CA LYS A 468 -24.82 3.91 19.57
C LYS A 468 -24.39 4.52 18.23
N LEU A 469 -24.43 3.75 17.14
CA LEU A 469 -24.05 4.22 15.82
C LEU A 469 -25.21 4.99 15.19
N ASP A 470 -24.88 6.02 14.40
CA ASP A 470 -25.90 6.73 13.62
C ASP A 470 -26.35 5.90 12.42
N THR A 471 -25.46 5.02 11.91
CA THR A 471 -25.72 4.14 10.77
C THR A 471 -25.02 2.80 10.96
N ALA A 472 -25.69 1.70 10.60
CA ALA A 472 -25.11 0.37 10.54
C ALA A 472 -25.39 -0.28 9.17
N ILE A 473 -24.43 -1.03 8.64
CA ILE A 473 -24.57 -1.72 7.36
C ILE A 473 -24.61 -3.22 7.61
N LEU A 474 -25.69 -3.87 7.16
CA LEU A 474 -25.86 -5.30 7.23
C LEU A 474 -25.83 -5.91 5.83
N TYR A 475 -25.29 -7.11 5.72
CA TYR A 475 -25.27 -7.88 4.48
C TYR A 475 -26.05 -9.17 4.65
N GLU A 476 -26.57 -9.74 3.57
CA GLU A 476 -27.08 -11.12 3.65
C GLU A 476 -25.94 -12.08 4.02
N CYS A 477 -26.29 -13.24 4.61
CA CYS A 477 -25.35 -14.32 4.87
C CYS A 477 -25.70 -15.55 4.02
N PRO A 478 -25.27 -15.63 2.74
CA PRO A 478 -25.64 -16.74 1.86
C PRO A 478 -25.20 -18.09 2.41
N ALA A 479 -24.03 -18.15 3.07
CA ALA A 479 -23.48 -19.36 3.66
C ALA A 479 -24.35 -19.98 4.76
N LEU A 480 -25.17 -19.18 5.47
CA LEU A 480 -26.14 -19.71 6.45
C LEU A 480 -27.53 -19.84 5.87
N ASN A 481 -27.94 -18.94 4.97
CA ASN A 481 -29.28 -18.98 4.37
C ASN A 481 -29.47 -20.16 3.40
N ALA A 482 -28.43 -20.57 2.64
CA ALA A 482 -28.53 -21.65 1.66
C ALA A 482 -28.58 -23.08 2.26
N PRO A 483 -27.83 -23.41 3.33
CA PRO A 483 -27.86 -24.74 3.94
C PRO A 483 -29.02 -25.02 4.90
N LEU A 484 -29.82 -24.01 5.29
CA LEU A 484 -31.03 -24.25 6.11
C LEU A 484 -32.01 -25.22 5.45
N GLU A 485 -31.97 -25.35 4.13
CA GLU A 485 -32.76 -26.34 3.38
C GLU A 485 -32.17 -27.76 3.47
N ALA A 486 -30.88 -27.90 3.84
CA ALA A 486 -30.14 -29.17 3.90
C ALA A 486 -29.93 -29.73 5.33
N GLY A 487 -30.17 -28.93 6.38
CA GLY A 487 -30.05 -29.32 7.79
C GLY A 487 -28.77 -28.84 8.49
N LEU A 488 -28.91 -28.43 9.76
CA LEU A 488 -27.81 -27.87 10.58
C LEU A 488 -26.69 -28.89 10.82
N GLY A 489 -25.43 -28.49 10.58
CA GLY A 489 -24.23 -29.26 10.91
C GLY A 489 -23.78 -30.28 9.86
N ALA A 490 -24.54 -30.47 8.77
CA ALA A 490 -24.16 -31.36 7.67
C ALA A 490 -23.06 -30.75 6.76
N VAL A 491 -22.93 -29.42 6.76
CA VAL A 491 -22.00 -28.68 5.91
C VAL A 491 -21.16 -27.71 6.76
N ARG A 492 -19.87 -27.62 6.47
CA ARG A 492 -18.97 -26.60 7.01
C ARG A 492 -18.85 -25.45 6.02
N ASN A 493 -18.80 -24.21 6.50
CA ASN A 493 -18.44 -23.07 5.66
C ASN A 493 -17.01 -23.28 5.14
N GLN A 494 -16.80 -23.06 3.85
CA GLN A 494 -15.52 -23.27 3.20
C GLN A 494 -15.11 -22.01 2.45
N GLU A 495 -13.89 -21.55 2.70
CA GLU A 495 -13.23 -20.54 1.89
C GLU A 495 -12.05 -21.18 1.18
N TRP A 496 -11.93 -20.92 -0.11
CA TRP A 496 -10.82 -21.40 -0.93
C TRP A 496 -9.94 -20.25 -1.36
N ILE A 497 -8.63 -20.45 -1.25
CA ILE A 497 -7.61 -19.60 -1.83
C ILE A 497 -7.06 -20.34 -3.04
N VAL A 498 -7.33 -19.81 -4.24
CA VAL A 498 -6.91 -20.41 -5.50
C VAL A 498 -5.75 -19.59 -6.07
N PRO A 499 -4.49 -20.05 -5.95
CA PRO A 499 -3.34 -19.40 -6.57
C PRO A 499 -3.40 -19.60 -8.09
N LEU A 500 -3.12 -18.55 -8.85
CA LEU A 500 -3.19 -18.52 -10.30
C LEU A 500 -1.93 -17.85 -10.87
N THR A 501 -1.36 -18.46 -11.90
CA THR A 501 -0.25 -17.91 -12.67
C THR A 501 -0.77 -17.16 -13.88
N ILE A 502 -0.19 -16.00 -14.19
CA ILE A 502 -0.56 -15.25 -15.39
C ILE A 502 0.48 -15.56 -16.46
N GLN A 503 0.07 -16.22 -17.53
CA GLN A 503 0.95 -16.44 -18.68
C GLN A 503 1.21 -15.11 -19.38
N LYS A 504 2.45 -14.63 -19.32
CA LYS A 504 2.87 -13.48 -20.11
C LYS A 504 3.10 -13.95 -21.56
N PRO A 505 2.65 -13.18 -22.57
CA PRO A 505 3.19 -13.33 -23.91
C PRO A 505 4.71 -13.20 -23.83
N ILE A 506 5.44 -14.13 -24.45
CA ILE A 506 6.90 -14.06 -24.59
C ILE A 506 7.20 -12.92 -25.55
N ASP A 507 7.13 -11.68 -25.08
CA ASP A 507 7.51 -10.51 -25.85
C ASP A 507 8.14 -9.48 -24.91
N ASP A 508 9.30 -9.85 -24.37
CA ASP A 508 10.09 -9.03 -23.43
C ASP A 508 11.34 -8.46 -24.13
N GLN A 509 11.23 -8.04 -25.39
CA GLN A 509 12.29 -7.28 -26.06
C GLN A 509 12.35 -5.80 -25.64
N ARG A 510 11.42 -5.31 -24.81
CA ARG A 510 11.43 -3.91 -24.35
C ARG A 510 12.54 -3.60 -23.33
N ALA A 511 13.09 -4.59 -22.64
CA ALA A 511 14.01 -4.35 -21.53
C ALA A 511 15.47 -4.11 -21.97
N ASP A 512 15.89 -4.67 -23.12
CA ASP A 512 17.31 -4.68 -23.51
C ASP A 512 17.77 -3.40 -24.23
N GLU A 513 16.86 -2.63 -24.86
CA GLU A 513 17.25 -1.45 -25.66
C GLU A 513 17.35 -0.13 -24.86
N LEU A 514 16.77 -0.04 -23.67
CA LEU A 514 16.61 1.24 -22.96
C LEU A 514 17.73 1.60 -21.99
N TRP A 515 18.75 0.74 -21.79
CA TRP A 515 19.87 1.12 -20.93
C TRP A 515 21.22 0.47 -21.31
N PRO A 516 22.20 1.23 -21.82
CA PRO A 516 23.50 0.67 -22.16
C PRO A 516 24.23 0.22 -20.89
N GLY A 517 24.61 -1.07 -20.86
CA GLY A 517 25.49 -1.69 -19.88
C GLY A 517 26.95 -1.24 -20.00
N SER A 518 27.20 0.07 -20.11
CA SER A 518 28.54 0.64 -20.18
C SER A 518 29.23 0.63 -18.82
N SER A 519 30.52 0.33 -18.79
CA SER A 519 31.37 0.44 -17.58
C SER A 519 31.33 1.83 -16.94
N THR A 520 31.08 2.90 -17.73
CA THR A 520 30.91 4.27 -17.23
C THR A 520 29.68 4.43 -16.33
N ALA A 521 28.62 3.65 -16.56
CA ALA A 521 27.40 3.70 -15.75
C ALA A 521 27.59 3.02 -14.37
N LEU A 522 28.50 2.04 -14.25
CA LEU A 522 28.84 1.41 -12.96
C LEU A 522 29.61 2.38 -12.05
N THR A 523 30.58 3.10 -12.59
CA THR A 523 31.36 4.10 -11.83
C THR A 523 30.47 5.26 -11.35
N ALA A 524 29.55 5.74 -12.19
CA ALA A 524 28.57 6.76 -11.80
C ALA A 524 27.62 6.26 -10.68
N ARG A 525 27.25 4.97 -10.68
CA ARG A 525 26.41 4.39 -9.62
C ARG A 525 27.12 4.22 -8.29
N GLN A 526 28.42 3.95 -8.31
CA GLN A 526 29.24 3.91 -7.09
C GLN A 526 29.32 5.29 -6.42
N GLN A 527 29.30 6.37 -7.21
CA GLN A 527 29.31 7.77 -6.71
C GLN A 527 28.01 8.20 -6.02
N LEU A 528 26.89 7.48 -6.20
CA LEU A 528 25.62 7.77 -5.53
C LEU A 528 25.68 7.68 -3.99
N HIS A 529 26.73 7.10 -3.40
CA HIS A 529 26.93 7.10 -1.95
C HIS A 529 27.07 8.51 -1.35
N ALA A 530 27.45 9.50 -2.16
CA ALA A 530 27.61 10.87 -1.72
C ALA A 530 26.33 11.72 -1.86
N GLU A 531 25.23 11.17 -2.40
CA GLU A 531 23.97 11.91 -2.49
C GLU A 531 23.39 12.17 -1.09
N GLY A 532 22.96 13.41 -0.84
CA GLY A 532 22.51 13.87 0.48
C GLY A 532 23.63 14.43 1.38
N LEU A 533 24.90 14.23 1.02
CA LEU A 533 25.99 14.98 1.65
C LEU A 533 25.97 16.42 1.12
N ILE A 534 25.98 17.39 2.03
CA ILE A 534 26.23 18.79 1.68
C ILE A 534 27.67 18.86 1.22
N LEU A 535 27.89 18.76 -0.10
CA LEU A 535 29.16 19.10 -0.71
C LEU A 535 29.32 20.60 -0.56
N SER A 536 30.27 21.03 0.27
CA SER A 536 30.62 22.43 0.49
C SER A 536 31.33 23.06 -0.73
N SER A 537 31.07 22.59 -1.95
CA SER A 537 31.96 22.84 -3.10
C SER A 537 31.24 23.20 -4.41
N THR A 538 30.05 23.79 -4.36
CA THR A 538 29.49 24.53 -5.51
C THR A 538 29.56 26.03 -5.25
N ASP A 539 30.76 26.51 -4.93
CA ASP A 539 31.01 27.82 -4.32
C ASP A 539 30.74 29.06 -5.19
N ASN A 540 30.33 28.95 -6.45
CA ASN A 540 30.26 30.14 -7.31
C ASN A 540 28.87 30.47 -7.87
N TYR A 541 27.84 29.63 -7.68
CA TYR A 541 26.50 29.89 -8.24
C TYR A 541 25.53 30.49 -7.23
N MET A 542 24.92 31.63 -7.59
CA MET A 542 23.77 32.20 -6.90
C MET A 542 22.45 31.85 -7.60
N TYR A 543 21.40 31.72 -6.79
CA TYR A 543 20.06 31.37 -7.24
C TYR A 543 19.01 32.34 -6.69
N LEU A 544 18.22 32.92 -7.60
CA LEU A 544 17.13 33.84 -7.28
C LEU A 544 15.79 33.35 -7.83
N ARG A 545 14.75 33.47 -7.01
CA ARG A 545 13.36 33.37 -7.44
C ARG A 545 12.74 34.75 -7.52
N ILE A 546 12.22 35.10 -8.69
CA ILE A 546 11.59 36.38 -8.97
C ILE A 546 10.15 36.09 -9.35
N TYR A 547 9.22 36.25 -8.40
CA TYR A 547 7.81 36.01 -8.64
C TYR A 547 7.23 37.12 -9.52
N THR A 548 6.62 36.71 -10.64
CA THR A 548 6.05 37.62 -11.64
C THR A 548 5.04 36.87 -12.52
N GLY A 549 3.97 37.55 -12.92
CA GLY A 549 2.98 36.95 -13.83
C GLY A 549 3.54 36.75 -15.24
N CYS A 550 3.03 35.76 -15.96
CA CYS A 550 3.48 35.39 -17.31
C CYS A 550 3.51 36.56 -18.30
N GLY A 551 2.54 37.49 -18.21
CA GLY A 551 2.47 38.69 -19.05
C GLY A 551 3.55 39.75 -18.76
N TYR A 552 4.16 39.73 -17.57
CA TYR A 552 5.19 40.69 -17.16
C TYR A 552 6.60 40.09 -17.20
N ALA A 553 6.73 38.76 -17.28
CA ALA A 553 8.01 38.06 -17.29
C ALA A 553 8.97 38.55 -18.40
N ASP A 554 8.44 38.84 -19.60
CA ASP A 554 9.24 39.35 -20.72
C ASP A 554 9.80 40.75 -20.44
N SER A 555 8.98 41.65 -19.89
CA SER A 555 9.44 42.98 -19.47
C SER A 555 10.46 42.87 -18.34
N VAL A 556 10.24 41.98 -17.36
CA VAL A 556 11.19 41.73 -16.28
C VAL A 556 12.56 41.29 -16.82
N LEU A 557 12.56 40.37 -17.79
CA LEU A 557 13.78 39.88 -18.41
C LEU A 557 14.49 40.93 -19.24
N ARG A 558 13.75 41.66 -20.08
CA ARG A 558 14.30 42.63 -21.04
C ARG A 558 14.79 43.92 -20.36
N GLU A 559 14.03 44.43 -19.40
CA GLU A 559 14.26 45.75 -18.84
C GLU A 559 15.14 45.73 -17.58
N TYR A 560 15.22 44.59 -16.89
CA TYR A 560 15.88 44.52 -15.58
C TYR A 560 16.95 43.44 -15.49
N ILE A 561 16.61 42.18 -15.74
CA ILE A 561 17.57 41.07 -15.57
C ILE A 561 18.66 41.14 -16.65
N GLY A 562 18.27 41.19 -17.92
CA GLY A 562 19.19 41.17 -19.06
C GLY A 562 20.26 42.27 -19.00
N PRO A 563 19.89 43.56 -18.83
CA PRO A 563 20.87 44.64 -18.77
C PRO A 563 21.89 44.49 -17.64
N VAL A 564 21.46 44.03 -16.45
CA VAL A 564 22.38 43.84 -15.32
C VAL A 564 23.31 42.65 -15.57
N MET A 565 22.77 41.51 -15.99
CA MET A 565 23.59 40.31 -16.21
C MET A 565 24.61 40.52 -17.33
N LEU A 566 24.25 41.20 -18.42
CA LEU A 566 25.17 41.50 -19.52
C LEU A 566 26.28 42.48 -19.13
N GLU A 567 25.95 43.51 -18.35
CA GLU A 567 26.93 44.49 -17.86
C GLU A 567 27.92 43.85 -16.89
N GLU A 568 27.43 43.07 -15.93
CA GLU A 568 28.29 42.37 -14.97
C GLU A 568 29.12 41.26 -15.60
N GLN A 569 28.60 40.61 -16.66
CA GLN A 569 29.37 39.69 -17.48
C GLN A 569 30.47 40.42 -18.28
N ALA A 570 30.19 41.60 -18.81
CA ALA A 570 31.21 42.43 -19.49
C ALA A 570 32.28 42.96 -18.52
N ASN A 571 31.91 43.22 -17.26
CA ASN A 571 32.82 43.63 -16.19
C ASN A 571 33.66 42.46 -15.61
N GLY A 572 33.42 41.21 -16.05
CA GLY A 572 34.13 40.03 -15.59
C GLY A 572 33.67 39.49 -14.23
N ASN A 573 32.55 39.97 -13.70
CA ASN A 573 32.02 39.55 -12.41
C ASN A 573 31.16 38.28 -12.49
N ILE A 574 30.54 38.03 -13.66
CA ILE A 574 29.74 36.84 -13.95
C ILE A 574 30.39 36.05 -15.09
N ASP A 575 30.61 34.76 -14.88
CA ASP A 575 31.09 33.85 -15.94
C ASP A 575 29.92 33.41 -16.83
N HIS A 576 28.85 32.92 -16.20
CA HIS A 576 27.70 32.32 -16.86
C HIS A 576 26.41 32.63 -16.12
N TRP A 577 25.33 32.86 -16.85
CA TRP A 577 23.99 33.00 -16.27
C TRP A 577 22.92 32.45 -17.20
N PHE A 578 21.78 32.07 -16.63
CA PHE A 578 20.60 31.65 -17.37
C PHE A 578 19.33 31.87 -16.56
N VAL A 579 18.20 31.91 -17.26
CA VAL A 579 16.87 32.04 -16.66
C VAL A 579 15.97 30.91 -17.13
N VAL A 580 15.16 30.39 -16.22
CA VAL A 580 14.09 29.43 -16.52
C VAL A 580 12.77 30.01 -16.04
N ARG A 581 11.72 29.97 -16.87
CA ARG A 581 10.34 30.24 -16.43
C ARG A 581 9.81 29.03 -15.69
N TYR A 582 9.18 29.24 -14.55
CA TYR A 582 8.70 28.15 -13.71
C TYR A 582 7.36 28.51 -13.09
N GLN A 583 6.55 27.49 -12.80
CA GLN A 583 5.27 27.64 -12.12
C GLN A 583 5.18 26.51 -11.09
N ASP A 584 5.29 26.87 -9.81
CA ASP A 584 4.98 25.96 -8.71
C ASP A 584 3.60 26.31 -8.13
N SER A 585 3.53 26.84 -6.91
CA SER A 585 2.33 27.48 -6.39
C SER A 585 2.07 28.83 -7.07
N PHE A 586 3.12 29.51 -7.55
CA PHE A 586 3.01 30.79 -8.25
C PHE A 586 3.97 30.86 -9.45
N GLU A 587 3.61 31.64 -10.46
CA GLU A 587 4.48 31.91 -11.62
C GLU A 587 5.70 32.73 -11.20
N HIS A 588 6.89 32.30 -11.63
CA HIS A 588 8.15 32.96 -11.31
C HIS A 588 9.26 32.69 -12.32
N LEU A 589 10.28 33.54 -12.28
CA LEU A 589 11.55 33.37 -12.98
C LEU A 589 12.60 32.81 -12.02
N ARG A 590 13.35 31.81 -12.49
CA ARG A 590 14.49 31.21 -11.81
C ARG A 590 15.77 31.70 -12.46
N LEU A 591 16.40 32.72 -11.88
CA LEU A 591 17.67 33.26 -12.34
C LEU A 591 18.82 32.56 -11.62
N ARG A 592 19.79 32.08 -12.39
CA ARG A 592 21.02 31.47 -11.88
C ARG A 592 22.22 32.10 -12.56
N PHE A 593 23.25 32.39 -11.78
CA PHE A 593 24.48 32.97 -12.32
C PHE A 593 25.69 32.59 -11.47
N CYS A 594 26.84 32.44 -12.14
CA CYS A 594 28.12 32.07 -11.55
C CYS A 594 29.03 33.30 -11.50
N GLY A 595 29.60 33.64 -10.34
CA GLY A 595 30.47 34.81 -10.22
C GLY A 595 31.42 34.76 -9.04
N HIS A 596 32.49 35.56 -9.13
CA HIS A 596 33.64 35.55 -8.20
C HIS A 596 33.41 36.36 -6.91
N ASP A 597 32.56 37.39 -6.94
CA ASP A 597 32.17 38.20 -5.77
C ASP A 597 30.65 38.31 -5.68
N GLN A 598 30.07 37.40 -4.89
CA GLN A 598 28.63 37.27 -4.78
C GLN A 598 27.97 38.50 -4.11
N ALA A 599 28.68 39.17 -3.20
CA ALA A 599 28.13 40.31 -2.45
C ALA A 599 28.04 41.57 -3.33
N ALA A 600 29.05 41.82 -4.17
CA ALA A 600 29.05 42.96 -5.10
C ALA A 600 27.90 42.87 -6.13
N LEU A 601 27.65 41.66 -6.64
CA LEU A 601 26.57 41.37 -7.59
C LEU A 601 25.17 41.55 -6.99
N LEU A 602 24.98 41.15 -5.73
CA LEU A 602 23.73 41.39 -5.00
C LEU A 602 23.47 42.88 -4.79
N VAL A 603 24.51 43.66 -4.49
CA VAL A 603 24.41 45.12 -4.35
C VAL A 603 24.10 45.79 -5.70
N ALA A 604 24.67 45.33 -6.80
CA ALA A 604 24.37 45.83 -8.15
C ALA A 604 22.91 45.58 -8.54
N MET A 605 22.40 44.37 -8.30
CA MET A 605 20.98 44.05 -8.52
C MET A 605 20.06 44.84 -7.58
N GLY A 606 20.38 44.93 -6.29
CA GLY A 606 19.59 45.67 -5.30
C GLY A 606 19.49 47.18 -5.59
N LYS A 607 20.58 47.81 -6.02
CA LYS A 607 20.62 49.23 -6.42
C LYS A 607 19.71 49.52 -7.62
N ARG A 608 19.62 48.60 -8.59
CA ARG A 608 18.67 48.76 -9.71
C ARG A 608 17.24 48.38 -9.32
N SER A 609 17.02 47.33 -8.51
CA SER A 609 15.70 46.96 -7.98
C SER A 609 14.99 48.09 -7.22
N TYR A 610 15.73 48.96 -6.53
CA TYR A 610 15.16 50.16 -5.86
C TYR A 610 14.57 51.15 -6.88
N ASN A 611 15.25 51.37 -8.02
CA ASN A 611 14.72 52.18 -9.12
C ASN A 611 13.51 51.54 -9.82
N VAL A 612 13.38 50.21 -9.73
CA VAL A 612 12.23 49.46 -10.26
C VAL A 612 11.04 49.56 -9.34
N HIS A 613 11.17 49.30 -8.03
CA HIS A 613 10.07 49.43 -7.07
C HIS A 613 9.48 50.84 -7.07
N ALA A 614 10.33 51.87 -7.21
CA ALA A 614 9.88 53.25 -7.38
C ALA A 614 9.09 53.50 -8.68
N ARG A 615 9.29 52.70 -9.74
CA ARG A 615 8.55 52.79 -11.02
C ARG A 615 7.38 51.81 -11.15
N THR A 616 7.44 50.63 -10.52
CA THR A 616 6.39 49.60 -10.55
C THR A 616 5.32 49.81 -9.48
N ALA A 617 5.62 50.53 -8.39
CA ALA A 617 4.58 51.03 -7.49
C ALA A 617 3.59 51.99 -8.19
N CYS A 618 4.00 52.62 -9.31
CA CYS A 618 3.10 53.38 -10.18
C CYS A 618 2.24 52.51 -11.12
N TYR A 619 2.52 51.20 -11.24
CA TYR A 619 1.86 50.25 -12.14
C TYR A 619 1.58 48.90 -11.44
N GLY A 620 1.03 48.90 -10.23
CA GLY A 620 0.25 47.78 -9.63
C GLY A 620 0.85 46.37 -9.52
N GLY A 621 2.08 46.11 -9.96
CA GLY A 621 2.71 44.78 -9.97
C GLY A 621 3.64 44.59 -8.79
N TYR A 622 3.31 43.66 -7.89
CA TYR A 622 4.19 43.27 -6.79
C TYR A 622 5.30 42.33 -7.29
N LEU A 623 6.56 42.75 -7.19
CA LEU A 623 7.72 41.93 -7.51
C LEU A 623 8.35 41.45 -6.19
N GLN A 624 8.23 40.16 -5.88
CA GLN A 624 8.79 39.57 -4.66
C GLN A 624 10.03 38.74 -5.00
N MET A 625 11.15 39.04 -4.32
CA MET A 625 12.44 38.39 -4.55
C MET A 625 12.84 37.61 -3.29
N ILE A 626 13.12 36.31 -3.43
CA ILE A 626 13.54 35.43 -2.33
C ILE A 626 14.89 34.80 -2.69
N MET A 627 15.84 34.89 -1.76
CA MET A 627 17.24 34.48 -1.97
C MET A 627 17.57 33.19 -1.24
N PHE A 628 18.42 32.35 -1.86
CA PHE A 628 19.00 31.17 -1.24
C PHE A 628 20.52 31.14 -1.51
N PRO A 629 21.37 31.03 -0.48
CA PRO A 629 22.83 31.10 -0.63
C PRO A 629 23.46 29.84 -1.24
N ASN A 630 22.69 28.76 -1.43
CA ASN A 630 23.25 27.47 -1.84
C ASN A 630 22.57 26.95 -3.11
N TYR A 631 23.34 26.83 -4.19
CA TYR A 631 22.95 26.11 -5.40
C TYR A 631 23.61 24.73 -5.41
N SER A 632 22.83 23.66 -5.29
CA SER A 632 23.27 22.33 -5.71
C SER A 632 22.91 22.18 -7.19
N ALA A 633 23.90 21.88 -8.04
CA ALA A 633 23.66 21.50 -9.44
C ALA A 633 22.82 20.22 -9.58
N THR A 634 22.51 19.57 -8.47
CA THR A 634 21.86 18.25 -8.43
C THR A 634 20.65 18.17 -7.48
N VAL A 635 20.22 19.23 -6.79
CA VAL A 635 19.01 19.18 -5.95
C VAL A 635 18.33 20.54 -5.87
N GLY A 636 17.11 20.64 -6.40
CA GLY A 636 16.23 21.79 -6.20
C GLY A 636 15.52 21.73 -4.86
N PHE A 637 16.10 22.38 -3.85
CA PHE A 637 15.61 22.79 -2.51
C PHE A 637 16.44 22.22 -1.33
N LEU A 638 17.02 23.17 -0.60
CA LEU A 638 17.61 23.05 0.73
C LEU A 638 16.61 23.52 1.79
N ALA A 639 16.57 22.80 2.90
CA ALA A 639 16.11 23.31 4.18
C ALA A 639 17.05 24.43 4.64
N CYS A 640 16.50 25.56 5.09
CA CYS A 640 17.24 26.58 5.82
C CYS A 640 16.54 26.79 7.17
N VAL A 641 17.00 26.07 8.19
CA VAL A 641 16.83 26.46 9.59
C VAL A 641 17.92 27.47 9.90
N SER A 642 17.63 28.75 9.61
CA SER A 642 18.04 29.93 10.39
C SER A 642 17.56 31.15 9.63
N ALA A 643 16.31 31.52 9.87
CA ALA A 643 15.78 32.82 9.45
C ALA A 643 16.42 33.91 10.31
N ASN A 644 17.61 34.37 9.94
CA ASN A 644 17.94 35.76 10.20
C ASN A 644 17.42 36.56 9.00
N ASN A 645 16.25 37.15 9.23
CA ASN A 645 15.61 38.10 8.35
C ASN A 645 16.60 39.20 7.93
N CYS A 646 17.15 39.12 6.72
CA CYS A 646 17.72 40.28 6.06
C CYS A 646 16.56 41.11 5.46
N PHE A 647 15.78 41.75 6.32
CA PHE A 647 15.08 42.97 5.92
C PHE A 647 16.17 44.03 5.74
N VAL A 648 16.41 44.50 4.52
CA VAL A 648 17.17 45.73 4.31
C VAL A 648 16.31 46.89 4.81
N ARG A 649 16.40 47.19 6.10
CA ARG A 649 15.91 48.43 6.71
C ARG A 649 17.10 49.40 6.73
N ILE A 650 17.02 50.48 5.96
CA ILE A 650 17.99 51.59 6.02
C ILE A 650 17.20 52.89 6.29
N PRO A 651 17.62 53.73 7.26
CA PRO A 651 16.78 54.76 7.87
C PRO A 651 16.89 56.11 7.15
N GLY A 652 15.76 56.82 7.03
CA GLY A 652 15.75 58.23 6.66
C GLY A 652 14.39 58.73 6.15
N ILE A 653 13.86 59.75 6.85
CA ILE A 653 12.71 60.59 6.50
C ILE A 653 11.33 60.02 6.91
N CYS A 654 10.99 60.23 8.18
CA CYS A 654 9.63 60.57 8.58
C CYS A 654 9.24 61.93 7.97
N SER A 655 8.24 61.95 7.10
CA SER A 655 7.22 63.00 7.07
C SER A 655 6.09 62.59 6.13
N SER A 656 4.86 62.54 6.66
CA SER A 656 3.56 62.57 5.97
C SER A 656 3.26 61.45 4.96
N PHE A 657 2.56 60.40 5.40
CA PHE A 657 1.11 60.22 5.21
C PHE A 657 0.61 59.05 6.06
#